data_AF-A0AAN8PBW5-F1
#
_entry.id   AF-A0AAN8PBW5-F1
#
_cell.length_a   1.000
_cell.length_b   1.000
_cell.length_c   1.000
_cell.angle_alpha   90.00
_cell.angle_beta   90.00
_cell.angle_gamma   90.00
#
_symmetry.space_group_name_H-M   'P 1'
#
loop_
_entity.id
_entity.type
_entity.pdbx_description
1 polymer ?
#
loop_
_entity_poly.entity_id
_entity_poly.type
_entity_poly.pdbx_seq_one_letter_code
_entity_poly.pdbx_strand_id
1 'polypeptide(L)'
;MSNPIEMDNTKTKLNNEVTDNDTHLQLQHLQAKVSDLEKEKKEIQDNFNAQRARLQKLYIQKEEELTNVTSDHVRLEGEIEKLTKELDEAKSQLCIAGIVKENEVEAEKRKAQAEIAALNQIVQDTVEVSSTSQSEVKKLKQVIQLLESQLSKLRGEREKEGLLLAPSNMLSGAKTLARKVVGQLGNDSDYRVHDNLEDSMKKAQEDTEVLKALVIPLEEKIQELTNKLWAAEQRIKKYEPEYVAFSVFEKKKLENNTNDLFLNTSQESGTHSPIKSNSKHLSEEQREIAHLDGVPEGISSVGSSVKSGSCDMCSNYEAQLVSQQKLNAALQKEKEKIETNMERLKDDINRETQFRKTMEDKWNEKKEKHKAKVAELKSMYKAAENEIKNLRETFAHLSSDVKNQLSRLSYNREKINAQLEEIQRENDNLMGKHSKHSAQLREESINFPDNVEELQVLLLKTHEELISAKIAKEAKEEQETNLKCEIQLLRDQLNSELSEKNAKESELALQNSEIRQLLNATEKENQKLKNYVEKINMSDKDQKEQIKALKTQAAKLIKENTTCEENILMLQSRVGSLQQQLDTSEVVQKDFVRLSQSLQIELEKIRGADTEVRWQHEDDVDDCPGCKTSFSTGKKKDHCRHCGQILCGSCLSHTVVSGPRKRQARVCQVCHTLLNREIAPYFSQEPPHTPD
;
A
#
# COMPACT_ATOMS: atom_id res chain seq x y z
N MET A 1 -5.75 20.43 115.73
CA MET A 1 -5.13 19.84 116.93
C MET A 1 -4.05 20.81 117.36
N SER A 2 -4.40 21.81 118.18
CA SER A 2 -4.52 21.72 119.64
C SER A 2 -3.17 21.57 120.33
N ASN A 3 -2.64 22.73 120.72
CA ASN A 3 -2.22 23.02 122.10
C ASN A 3 -0.86 22.43 122.60
N PRO A 4 -0.31 22.95 123.72
CA PRO A 4 0.74 23.97 123.76
C PRO A 4 1.85 23.59 124.77
N ILE A 5 2.49 24.58 125.41
CA ILE A 5 3.28 24.47 126.68
C ILE A 5 4.75 24.11 126.39
N GLU A 6 5.77 24.80 126.87
CA GLU A 6 6.00 25.23 128.25
C GLU A 6 7.01 26.39 128.31
N MET A 7 6.66 27.43 129.06
CA MET A 7 7.65 28.29 129.69
C MET A 7 8.17 27.54 130.92
N ASP A 8 9.47 27.31 131.03
CA ASP A 8 10.08 27.30 132.35
C ASP A 8 11.48 27.92 132.37
N ASN A 9 11.68 28.65 133.45
CA ASN A 9 12.68 29.64 133.74
C ASN A 9 13.63 29.01 134.75
N THR A 10 14.86 28.66 134.36
CA THR A 10 15.94 28.49 135.35
C THR A 10 17.11 29.38 134.99
N LYS A 11 17.07 30.56 135.61
CA LYS A 11 18.21 31.44 135.84
C LYS A 11 19.33 30.64 136.51
N THR A 12 20.52 30.67 135.93
CA THR A 12 21.76 30.70 136.71
C THR A 12 22.58 31.88 136.20
N LYS A 13 22.59 32.94 137.02
CA LYS A 13 23.44 34.12 136.85
C LYS A 13 24.89 33.68 136.82
N LEU A 14 25.68 34.21 135.89
CA LEU A 14 27.05 34.65 136.16
C LEU A 14 27.32 35.90 135.32
N ASN A 15 27.71 36.93 136.05
CA ASN A 15 27.98 38.30 135.62
C ASN A 15 28.97 38.36 134.44
N ASN A 16 28.78 39.34 133.56
CA ASN A 16 29.84 40.30 133.22
C ASN A 16 29.24 41.56 132.61
N GLU A 17 29.79 42.69 133.04
CA GLU A 17 29.46 44.04 132.65
C GLU A 17 29.66 44.23 131.14
N VAL A 18 28.60 44.65 130.43
CA VAL A 18 28.72 45.13 129.05
C VAL A 18 28.60 46.64 129.11
N THR A 19 29.70 47.33 128.81
CA THR A 19 29.72 48.79 128.69
C THR A 19 28.98 49.20 127.41
N ASP A 20 28.27 50.34 127.42
CA ASP A 20 27.48 50.85 126.27
C ASP A 20 28.30 50.91 124.95
N ASN A 21 29.62 51.06 125.03
CA ASN A 21 30.52 51.06 123.87
C ASN A 21 30.60 49.71 123.15
N ASP A 22 30.51 48.60 123.86
CA ASP A 22 30.62 47.25 123.27
C ASP A 22 29.33 46.86 122.54
N THR A 23 28.19 47.32 123.06
CA THR A 23 26.89 47.20 122.36
C THR A 23 26.80 48.09 121.11
N HIS A 24 27.41 49.28 121.13
CA HIS A 24 27.43 50.19 119.98
C HIS A 24 28.29 49.66 118.83
N LEU A 25 29.47 49.09 119.12
CA LEU A 25 30.30 48.43 118.11
C LEU A 25 29.60 47.21 117.51
N GLN A 26 28.93 46.40 118.35
CA GLN A 26 28.14 45.26 117.86
C GLN A 26 26.96 45.70 116.98
N LEU A 27 26.28 46.79 117.32
CA LEU A 27 25.20 47.37 116.50
C LEU A 27 25.71 47.86 115.14
N GLN A 28 26.85 48.56 115.10
CA GLN A 28 27.46 48.99 113.84
C GLN A 28 27.91 47.80 112.97
N HIS A 29 28.50 46.78 113.59
CA HIS A 29 28.90 45.56 112.88
C HIS A 29 27.69 44.78 112.33
N LEU A 30 26.59 44.70 113.09
CA LEU A 30 25.36 44.09 112.61
C LEU A 30 24.70 44.92 111.49
N GLN A 31 24.71 46.26 111.56
CA GLN A 31 24.23 47.12 110.47
C GLN A 31 25.06 46.97 109.20
N ALA A 32 26.39 46.87 109.30
CA ALA A 32 27.26 46.58 108.17
C ALA A 32 26.93 45.21 107.55
N LYS A 33 26.76 44.18 108.38
CA LYS A 33 26.41 42.83 107.92
C LYS A 33 25.04 42.76 107.25
N VAL A 34 24.05 43.51 107.75
CA VAL A 34 22.73 43.62 107.11
C VAL A 34 22.85 44.30 105.75
N SER A 35 23.63 45.39 105.65
CA SER A 35 23.89 46.08 104.38
C SER A 35 24.57 45.18 103.34
N ASP A 36 25.53 44.37 103.78
CA ASP A 36 26.21 43.42 102.90
C ASP A 36 25.29 42.27 102.45
N LEU A 37 24.47 41.72 103.34
CA LEU A 37 23.45 40.71 103.00
C LEU A 37 22.35 41.28 102.07
N GLU A 38 21.99 42.56 102.22
CA GLU A 38 21.05 43.23 101.31
C GLU A 38 21.64 43.40 99.90
N LYS A 39 22.94 43.71 99.79
CA LYS A 39 23.64 43.73 98.51
C LYS A 39 23.70 42.34 97.89
N GLU A 40 24.08 41.33 98.66
CA GLU A 40 24.15 39.94 98.18
C GLU A 40 22.78 39.43 97.71
N LYS A 41 21.71 39.72 98.47
CA LYS A 41 20.33 39.41 98.07
C LYS A 41 19.95 40.09 96.78
N LYS A 42 20.33 41.36 96.59
CA LYS A 42 20.07 42.11 95.36
C LYS A 42 20.83 41.52 94.17
N GLU A 43 22.11 41.16 94.34
CA GLU A 43 22.90 40.51 93.31
C GLU A 43 22.33 39.14 92.90
N ILE A 44 21.89 38.34 93.87
CA ILE A 44 21.21 37.05 93.60
C ILE A 44 19.90 37.28 92.84
N GLN A 45 19.11 38.28 93.24
CA GLN A 45 17.85 38.62 92.58
C GLN A 45 18.09 39.11 91.13
N ASP A 46 19.09 39.94 90.91
CA ASP A 46 19.45 40.46 89.59
C ASP A 46 19.98 39.33 88.69
N ASN A 47 20.79 38.42 89.22
CA ASN A 47 21.25 37.23 88.50
C ASN A 47 20.10 36.28 88.14
N PHE A 48 19.17 36.03 89.07
CA PHE A 48 17.97 35.23 88.80
C PHE A 48 17.08 35.87 87.72
N ASN A 49 16.87 37.18 87.79
CA ASN A 49 16.12 37.93 86.78
C ASN A 49 16.80 37.87 85.41
N ALA A 50 18.14 37.97 85.36
CA ALA A 50 18.90 37.84 84.13
C ALA A 50 18.82 36.41 83.54
N GLN A 51 18.90 35.37 84.37
CA GLN A 51 18.73 33.98 83.94
C GLN A 51 17.32 33.72 83.40
N ARG A 52 16.29 34.22 84.10
CA ARG A 52 14.89 34.14 83.66
C ARG A 52 14.68 34.83 82.31
N ALA A 53 15.25 36.02 82.11
CA ALA A 53 15.15 36.73 80.83
C ALA A 53 15.82 35.97 79.68
N ARG A 54 16.96 35.30 79.94
CA ARG A 54 17.62 34.43 78.94
C ARG A 54 16.77 33.22 78.59
N LEU A 55 16.21 32.54 79.58
CA LEU A 55 15.30 31.40 79.39
C LEU A 55 14.05 31.81 78.60
N GLN A 56 13.46 32.96 78.92
CA GLN A 56 12.29 33.47 78.20
C GLN A 56 12.60 33.76 76.73
N LYS A 57 13.77 34.34 76.42
CA LYS A 57 14.20 34.56 75.03
C LYS A 57 14.39 33.25 74.28
N LEU A 58 15.04 32.26 74.90
CA LEU A 58 15.21 30.93 74.32
C LEU A 58 13.88 30.24 74.07
N TYR A 59 12.92 30.36 75.00
CA TYR A 59 11.60 29.78 74.85
C TYR A 59 10.83 30.39 73.68
N ILE A 60 10.79 31.72 73.59
CA ILE A 60 10.14 32.43 72.47
C ILE A 60 10.78 32.05 71.14
N GLN A 61 12.12 31.97 71.08
CA GLN A 61 12.82 31.52 69.87
C GLN A 61 12.42 30.08 69.49
N LYS A 62 12.29 29.17 70.47
CA LYS A 62 11.87 27.79 70.21
C LYS A 62 10.41 27.68 69.81
N GLU A 63 9.53 28.51 70.35
CA GLU A 63 8.13 28.60 69.89
C GLU A 63 8.07 29.09 68.44
N GLU A 64 8.86 30.10 68.08
CA GLU A 64 8.93 30.61 66.71
C GLU A 64 9.47 29.55 65.73
N GLU A 65 10.55 28.86 66.09
CA GLU A 65 11.07 27.72 65.32
C GLU A 65 10.02 26.62 65.13
N LEU A 66 9.28 26.27 66.20
CA LEU A 66 8.21 25.27 66.14
C LEU A 66 7.06 25.71 65.22
N THR A 67 6.67 26.99 65.26
CA THR A 67 5.64 27.52 64.37
C THR A 67 6.07 27.49 62.89
N ASN A 68 7.33 27.82 62.60
CA ASN A 68 7.88 27.77 61.25
C ASN A 68 7.90 26.33 60.72
N VAL A 69 8.41 25.37 61.52
CA VAL A 69 8.40 23.95 61.16
C VAL A 69 6.98 23.42 60.94
N THR A 70 6.03 23.82 61.78
CA THR A 70 4.62 23.42 61.63
C THR A 70 4.03 23.98 60.32
N SER A 71 4.33 25.23 59.97
CA SER A 71 3.86 25.84 58.72
C SER A 71 4.46 25.16 57.48
N ASP A 72 5.74 24.79 57.54
CA ASP A 72 6.40 24.04 56.46
C ASP A 72 5.84 22.63 56.32
N HIS A 73 5.53 21.97 57.45
CA HIS A 73 4.87 20.67 57.44
C HIS A 73 3.51 20.72 56.74
N VAL A 74 2.65 21.68 57.09
CA VAL A 74 1.33 21.86 56.44
C VAL A 74 1.48 22.16 54.95
N ARG A 75 2.48 22.96 54.56
CA ARG A 75 2.77 23.25 53.15
C ARG A 75 3.18 21.99 52.39
N LEU A 76 4.09 21.20 52.95
CA LEU A 76 4.55 19.94 52.36
C LEU A 76 3.43 18.90 52.28
N GLU A 77 2.57 18.81 53.29
CA GLU A 77 1.38 17.96 53.25
C GLU A 77 0.44 18.35 52.10
N GLY A 78 0.22 19.66 51.89
CA GLY A 78 -0.56 20.15 50.76
C GLY A 78 0.08 19.85 49.39
N GLU A 79 1.41 19.89 49.28
CA GLU A 79 2.13 19.48 48.07
C GLU A 79 2.03 17.98 47.82
N ILE A 80 2.15 17.15 48.87
CA ILE A 80 1.95 15.70 48.79
C ILE A 80 0.52 15.37 48.32
N GLU A 81 -0.49 16.05 48.86
CA GLU A 81 -1.88 15.81 48.45
C GLU A 81 -2.12 16.17 46.98
N LYS A 82 -1.54 17.29 46.50
CA LYS A 82 -1.61 17.68 45.08
C LYS A 82 -0.92 16.66 44.18
N LEU A 83 0.31 16.27 44.51
CA LEU A 83 1.07 15.27 43.75
C LEU A 83 0.36 13.92 43.74
N THR A 84 -0.31 13.55 44.83
CA THR A 84 -1.12 12.32 44.90
C THR A 84 -2.31 12.40 43.95
N LYS A 85 -3.02 13.53 43.90
CA LYS A 85 -4.14 13.75 42.96
C LYS A 85 -3.68 13.71 41.50
N GLU A 86 -2.54 14.34 41.19
CA GLU A 86 -1.96 14.31 39.84
C GLU A 86 -1.54 12.89 39.43
N LEU A 87 -0.96 12.14 40.37
CA LEU A 87 -0.59 10.74 40.14
C LEU A 87 -1.83 9.88 39.86
N ASP A 88 -2.91 10.05 40.60
CA ASP A 88 -4.13 9.25 40.42
C ASP A 88 -4.86 9.61 39.12
N GLU A 89 -4.85 10.89 38.73
CA GLU A 89 -5.34 11.34 37.42
C GLU A 89 -4.51 10.72 36.28
N ALA A 90 -3.18 10.74 36.38
CA ALA A 90 -2.30 10.12 35.39
C ALA A 90 -2.51 8.60 35.29
N LYS A 91 -2.71 7.90 36.42
CA LYS A 91 -3.07 6.47 36.43
C LYS A 91 -4.40 6.22 35.74
N SER A 92 -5.41 7.05 35.99
CA SER A 92 -6.73 6.96 35.34
C SER A 92 -6.60 7.11 33.83
N GLN A 93 -5.85 8.11 33.37
CA GLN A 93 -5.59 8.32 31.94
C GLN A 93 -4.86 7.14 31.29
N LEU A 94 -3.85 6.57 31.96
CA LEU A 94 -3.15 5.38 31.48
C LEU A 94 -4.07 4.16 31.40
N CYS A 95 -4.98 3.96 32.36
CA CYS A 95 -5.96 2.89 32.33
C CYS A 95 -6.89 3.03 31.12
N ILE A 96 -7.42 4.24 30.88
CA ILE A 96 -8.27 4.54 29.71
C ILE A 96 -7.51 4.29 28.42
N ALA A 97 -6.27 4.80 28.31
CA ALA A 97 -5.43 4.59 27.14
C ALA A 97 -5.15 3.09 26.89
N GLY A 98 -4.91 2.32 27.96
CA GLY A 98 -4.76 0.87 27.90
C GLY A 98 -5.99 0.17 27.34
N ILE A 99 -7.17 0.49 27.87
CA ILE A 99 -8.46 -0.09 27.40
C ILE A 99 -8.72 0.28 25.94
N VAL A 100 -8.46 1.54 25.54
CA VAL A 100 -8.63 1.97 24.14
C VAL A 100 -7.71 1.19 23.22
N LYS A 101 -6.44 1.04 23.58
CA LYS A 101 -5.48 0.29 22.76
C LYS A 101 -5.82 -1.20 22.68
N GLU A 102 -6.28 -1.80 23.78
CA GLU A 102 -6.74 -3.19 23.78
C GLU A 102 -7.95 -3.37 22.85
N ASN A 103 -8.91 -2.45 22.88
CA ASN A 103 -10.06 -2.47 21.98
C ASN A 103 -9.66 -2.29 20.50
N GLU A 104 -8.70 -1.41 20.20
CA GLU A 104 -8.17 -1.24 18.83
C GLU A 104 -7.52 -2.54 18.32
N VAL A 105 -6.70 -3.19 19.15
CA VAL A 105 -6.04 -4.46 18.82
C VAL A 105 -7.07 -5.56 18.57
N GLU A 106 -8.08 -5.68 19.44
CA GLU A 106 -9.13 -6.68 19.27
C GLU A 106 -10.01 -6.41 18.03
N ALA A 107 -10.22 -5.14 17.68
CA ALA A 107 -10.91 -4.77 16.45
C ALA A 107 -10.11 -5.19 15.19
N GLU A 108 -8.81 -4.93 15.15
CA GLU A 108 -7.94 -5.36 14.05
C GLU A 108 -7.84 -6.89 13.96
N LYS A 109 -7.78 -7.58 15.10
CA LYS A 109 -7.83 -9.05 15.14
C LYS A 109 -9.12 -9.61 14.55
N ARG A 110 -10.28 -9.00 14.85
CA ARG A 110 -11.56 -9.39 14.25
C ARG A 110 -11.58 -9.17 12.74
N LYS A 111 -11.03 -8.06 12.24
CA LYS A 111 -10.91 -7.81 10.78
C LYS A 111 -10.04 -8.87 10.11
N ALA A 112 -8.86 -9.14 10.65
CA ALA A 112 -7.97 -10.17 10.13
C ALA A 112 -8.64 -11.56 10.13
N GLN A 113 -9.40 -11.88 11.18
CA GLN A 113 -10.12 -13.15 11.25
C GLN A 113 -11.29 -13.24 10.25
N ALA A 114 -11.97 -12.12 9.97
CA ALA A 114 -12.98 -12.04 8.92
C ALA A 114 -12.37 -12.19 7.52
N GLU A 115 -11.20 -11.59 7.27
CA GLU A 115 -10.46 -11.75 6.01
C GLU A 115 -10.01 -13.20 5.80
N ILE A 116 -9.48 -13.85 6.84
CA ILE A 116 -9.12 -15.27 6.78
C ILE A 116 -10.36 -16.13 6.47
N ALA A 117 -11.49 -15.86 7.11
CA ALA A 117 -12.73 -16.58 6.84
C ALA A 117 -13.21 -16.39 5.38
N ALA A 118 -13.14 -15.16 4.86
CA ALA A 118 -13.48 -14.88 3.47
C ALA A 118 -12.54 -15.59 2.48
N LEU A 119 -11.23 -15.60 2.75
CA LEU A 119 -10.25 -16.32 1.94
C LEU A 119 -10.50 -17.83 1.97
N ASN A 120 -10.79 -18.39 3.16
CA ASN A 120 -11.14 -19.81 3.28
C ASN A 120 -12.40 -20.15 2.48
N GLN A 121 -13.41 -19.28 2.48
CA GLN A 121 -14.62 -19.47 1.67
C GLN A 121 -14.30 -19.46 0.18
N ILE A 122 -13.50 -18.51 -0.30
CA ILE A 122 -13.09 -18.45 -1.73
C ILE A 122 -12.31 -19.71 -2.12
N VAL A 123 -11.43 -20.21 -1.25
CA VAL A 123 -10.70 -21.46 -1.49
C VAL A 123 -11.67 -22.63 -1.59
N GLN A 124 -12.64 -22.72 -0.66
CA GLN A 124 -13.66 -23.77 -0.68
C GLN A 124 -14.50 -23.72 -1.97
N ASP A 125 -15.00 -22.54 -2.36
CA ASP A 125 -15.77 -22.34 -3.59
C ASP A 125 -14.93 -22.72 -4.83
N THR A 126 -13.63 -22.40 -4.83
CA THR A 126 -12.71 -22.75 -5.92
C THR A 126 -12.50 -24.26 -6.02
N VAL A 127 -12.37 -24.95 -4.88
CA VAL A 127 -12.25 -26.41 -4.82
C VAL A 127 -13.54 -27.07 -5.32
N GLU A 128 -14.70 -26.55 -4.93
CA GLU A 128 -16.00 -27.04 -5.39
C GLU A 128 -16.16 -26.88 -6.90
N VAL A 129 -15.84 -25.72 -7.47
CA VAL A 129 -15.85 -25.48 -8.94
C VAL A 129 -14.85 -26.36 -9.67
N SER A 130 -13.68 -26.62 -9.10
CA SER A 130 -12.71 -27.55 -9.68
C SER A 130 -13.25 -28.99 -9.69
N SER A 131 -13.93 -29.40 -8.61
CA SER A 131 -14.51 -30.74 -8.49
C SER A 131 -15.65 -30.98 -9.50
N THR A 132 -16.50 -29.98 -9.73
CA THR A 132 -17.59 -30.05 -10.72
C THR A 132 -17.02 -30.08 -12.14
N SER A 133 -16.03 -29.22 -12.44
CA SER A 133 -15.32 -29.21 -13.72
C SER A 133 -14.65 -30.57 -14.00
N GLN A 134 -14.02 -31.19 -13.00
CA GLN A 134 -13.44 -32.54 -13.15
C GLN A 134 -14.49 -33.61 -13.44
N SER A 135 -15.68 -33.52 -12.82
CA SER A 135 -16.81 -34.42 -13.09
C SER A 135 -17.32 -34.27 -14.51
N GLU A 136 -17.44 -33.03 -15.02
CA GLU A 136 -17.84 -32.76 -16.40
C GLU A 136 -16.81 -33.27 -17.42
N VAL A 137 -15.52 -33.07 -17.15
CA VAL A 137 -14.45 -33.64 -17.98
C VAL A 137 -14.53 -35.16 -18.04
N LYS A 138 -14.85 -35.83 -16.92
CA LYS A 138 -15.06 -37.29 -16.90
C LYS A 138 -16.25 -37.70 -17.78
N LYS A 139 -17.37 -36.99 -17.71
CA LYS A 139 -18.56 -37.24 -18.55
C LYS A 139 -18.24 -37.04 -20.04
N LEU A 140 -17.55 -35.96 -20.41
CA LEU A 140 -17.15 -35.70 -21.79
C LEU A 140 -16.20 -36.78 -22.32
N LYS A 141 -15.25 -37.26 -21.50
CA LYS A 141 -14.38 -38.39 -21.87
C LYS A 141 -15.16 -39.67 -22.13
N GLN A 142 -16.18 -39.97 -21.33
CA GLN A 142 -17.06 -41.13 -21.57
C GLN A 142 -17.85 -40.99 -22.88
N VAL A 143 -18.34 -39.78 -23.19
CA VAL A 143 -19.03 -39.51 -24.46
C VAL A 143 -18.09 -39.65 -25.65
N ILE A 144 -16.85 -39.15 -25.55
CA ILE A 144 -15.83 -39.31 -26.59
C ILE A 144 -15.56 -40.80 -26.83
N GLN A 145 -15.34 -41.60 -25.77
CA GLN A 145 -15.16 -43.04 -25.90
C GLN A 145 -16.35 -43.74 -26.57
N LEU A 146 -17.58 -43.31 -26.24
CA LEU A 146 -18.78 -43.84 -26.86
C LEU A 146 -18.83 -43.51 -28.35
N LEU A 147 -18.56 -42.25 -28.72
CA LEU A 147 -18.51 -41.80 -30.11
C LEU A 147 -17.38 -42.48 -30.89
N GLU A 148 -16.21 -42.68 -30.29
CA GLU A 148 -15.09 -43.43 -30.88
C GLU A 148 -15.49 -44.89 -31.13
N SER A 149 -16.21 -45.51 -30.18
CA SER A 149 -16.74 -46.87 -30.36
C SER A 149 -17.79 -46.94 -31.48
N GLN A 150 -18.62 -45.89 -31.63
CA GLN A 150 -19.60 -45.78 -32.72
C GLN A 150 -18.93 -45.53 -34.07
N LEU A 151 -17.91 -44.67 -34.13
CA LEU A 151 -17.09 -44.46 -35.33
C LEU A 151 -16.32 -45.72 -35.71
N SER A 152 -15.84 -46.50 -34.74
CA SER A 152 -15.22 -47.80 -34.97
C SER A 152 -16.21 -48.81 -35.54
N LYS A 153 -17.44 -48.86 -35.01
CA LYS A 153 -18.54 -49.69 -35.56
C LYS A 153 -18.93 -49.27 -36.98
N LEU A 154 -19.15 -47.97 -37.22
CA LEU A 154 -19.49 -47.43 -38.55
C LEU A 154 -18.34 -47.61 -39.56
N ARG A 155 -17.08 -47.57 -39.11
CA ARG A 155 -15.91 -47.90 -39.94
C ARG A 155 -15.89 -49.39 -40.30
N GLY A 156 -16.18 -50.27 -39.33
CA GLY A 156 -16.32 -51.71 -39.57
C GLY A 156 -17.54 -52.07 -40.44
N GLU A 157 -18.61 -51.29 -40.38
CA GLU A 157 -19.79 -51.42 -41.25
C GLU A 157 -19.47 -50.92 -42.67
N ARG A 158 -18.74 -49.81 -42.85
CA ARG A 158 -18.21 -49.40 -44.16
C ARG A 158 -17.20 -50.40 -44.74
N GLU A 159 -16.39 -51.05 -43.90
CA GLU A 159 -15.49 -52.12 -44.35
C GLU A 159 -16.25 -53.39 -44.75
N LYS A 160 -17.45 -53.63 -44.19
CA LYS A 160 -18.37 -54.68 -44.63
C LYS A 160 -19.21 -54.30 -45.86
N GLU A 161 -19.45 -53.02 -46.10
CA GLU A 161 -20.13 -52.50 -47.32
C GLU A 161 -19.16 -52.13 -48.47
N GLY A 162 -17.84 -52.17 -48.25
CA GLY A 162 -16.80 -51.93 -49.27
C GLY A 162 -16.46 -53.14 -50.15
N LEU A 163 -17.18 -54.25 -50.01
CA LEU A 163 -17.06 -55.47 -50.80
C LEU A 163 -18.44 -55.79 -51.39
N LEU A 164 -18.89 -55.05 -52.41
CA LEU A 164 -19.73 -55.49 -53.54
C LEU A 164 -20.09 -54.29 -54.45
N LEU A 165 -20.18 -54.55 -55.75
CA LEU A 165 -20.20 -53.62 -56.88
C LEU A 165 -21.44 -52.67 -56.95
N ALA A 166 -21.25 -51.56 -57.68
CA ALA A 166 -22.25 -50.57 -58.14
C ALA A 166 -23.36 -51.16 -59.07
N PRO A 167 -24.26 -50.35 -59.68
CA PRO A 167 -25.27 -49.42 -59.12
C PRO A 167 -26.70 -49.76 -59.62
N SER A 168 -27.77 -49.44 -58.86
CA SER A 168 -29.07 -48.94 -59.40
C SER A 168 -30.22 -48.96 -58.37
N ASN A 169 -30.90 -47.81 -58.31
CA ASN A 169 -32.34 -47.58 -58.18
C ASN A 169 -33.21 -48.18 -57.04
N MET A 170 -33.82 -47.22 -56.32
CA MET A 170 -35.25 -47.09 -55.98
C MET A 170 -35.85 -47.86 -54.78
N LEU A 171 -36.26 -47.03 -53.80
CA LEU A 171 -37.60 -46.94 -53.18
C LEU A 171 -38.08 -47.97 -52.12
N SER A 172 -38.58 -47.39 -51.01
CA SER A 172 -39.49 -47.95 -49.97
C SER A 172 -38.88 -48.98 -49.01
N GLY A 173 -39.17 -49.05 -47.71
CA GLY A 173 -40.10 -48.35 -46.84
C GLY A 173 -40.26 -49.18 -45.55
N ALA A 174 -40.39 -48.48 -44.42
CA ALA A 174 -41.14 -48.87 -43.21
C ALA A 174 -40.69 -50.05 -42.29
N LYS A 175 -40.43 -49.64 -41.03
CA LYS A 175 -41.03 -50.11 -39.75
C LYS A 175 -40.47 -51.33 -39.01
N THR A 176 -40.69 -51.24 -37.68
CA THR A 176 -40.67 -52.26 -36.59
C THR A 176 -39.34 -52.46 -35.85
N LEU A 177 -39.27 -52.70 -34.52
CA LEU A 177 -40.23 -52.86 -33.41
C LEU A 177 -39.46 -52.76 -32.07
N ALA A 178 -40.19 -52.57 -30.98
CA ALA A 178 -39.73 -52.33 -29.62
C ALA A 178 -39.43 -53.59 -28.77
N ARG A 179 -38.73 -53.35 -27.62
CA ARG A 179 -39.10 -53.75 -26.22
C ARG A 179 -38.18 -54.74 -25.47
N LYS A 180 -37.98 -54.40 -24.17
CA LYS A 180 -37.81 -55.25 -22.95
C LYS A 180 -36.38 -55.63 -22.50
N VAL A 181 -36.01 -55.35 -21.25
CA VAL A 181 -36.03 -56.26 -20.06
C VAL A 181 -35.65 -55.50 -18.77
N VAL A 182 -36.31 -55.88 -17.67
CA VAL A 182 -36.14 -55.51 -16.26
C VAL A 182 -35.70 -56.76 -15.49
N GLY A 183 -34.84 -56.59 -14.47
CA GLY A 183 -34.89 -57.37 -13.22
C GLY A 183 -33.81 -58.44 -13.00
N GLN A 184 -33.17 -58.37 -11.82
CA GLN A 184 -32.50 -59.40 -10.97
C GLN A 184 -31.27 -58.75 -10.28
N LEU A 185 -30.91 -58.91 -9.01
CA LEU A 185 -31.36 -59.63 -7.81
C LEU A 185 -30.59 -59.00 -6.62
N GLY A 186 -31.14 -59.09 -5.41
CA GLY A 186 -30.37 -59.03 -4.16
C GLY A 186 -30.50 -60.36 -3.41
N ASN A 187 -29.55 -60.69 -2.51
CA ASN A 187 -29.77 -61.53 -1.32
C ASN A 187 -28.57 -61.57 -0.34
N ASP A 188 -28.90 -61.95 0.91
CA ASP A 188 -28.09 -62.40 2.09
C ASP A 188 -28.09 -61.39 3.26
N SER A 189 -28.93 -61.52 4.32
CA SER A 189 -29.01 -62.48 5.47
C SER A 189 -27.87 -62.28 6.50
N ASP A 190 -27.99 -62.23 7.84
CA ASP A 190 -29.02 -62.63 8.82
C ASP A 190 -28.63 -62.08 10.24
N TYR A 191 -29.49 -62.29 11.26
CA TYR A 191 -29.36 -62.19 12.75
C TYR A 191 -30.33 -61.24 13.48
N ARG A 192 -31.20 -61.86 14.32
CA ARG A 192 -32.15 -61.27 15.29
C ARG A 192 -31.49 -61.08 16.67
N VAL A 193 -31.94 -60.10 17.48
CA VAL A 193 -32.49 -60.22 18.87
C VAL A 193 -32.95 -58.84 19.37
N HIS A 194 -34.08 -58.84 20.10
CA HIS A 194 -34.76 -57.74 20.80
C HIS A 194 -33.86 -57.05 21.86
N ASP A 195 -33.73 -55.70 21.83
CA ASP A 195 -33.51 -54.82 23.02
C ASP A 195 -33.48 -53.29 22.70
N ASN A 196 -34.10 -52.81 21.61
CA ASN A 196 -33.80 -51.46 21.08
C ASN A 196 -34.74 -50.30 21.47
N LEU A 197 -35.82 -50.50 22.23
CA LEU A 197 -36.75 -49.38 22.51
C LEU A 197 -36.40 -48.62 23.79
N GLU A 198 -36.02 -49.32 24.85
CA GLU A 198 -35.71 -48.71 26.15
C GLU A 198 -34.39 -47.94 26.10
N ASP A 199 -33.36 -48.51 25.48
CA ASP A 199 -32.08 -47.83 25.25
C ASP A 199 -32.22 -46.65 24.27
N SER A 200 -33.11 -46.74 23.27
CA SER A 200 -33.35 -45.62 22.36
C SER A 200 -34.14 -44.49 23.02
N MET A 201 -35.03 -44.79 23.97
CA MET A 201 -35.71 -43.78 24.78
C MET A 201 -34.75 -43.12 25.76
N LYS A 202 -33.90 -43.91 26.43
CA LYS A 202 -32.90 -43.41 27.37
C LYS A 202 -31.85 -42.53 26.68
N LYS A 203 -31.38 -42.95 25.52
CA LYS A 203 -30.45 -42.17 24.69
C LYS A 203 -31.06 -40.88 24.16
N ALA A 204 -32.34 -40.90 23.74
CA ALA A 204 -33.04 -39.67 23.35
C ALA A 204 -33.22 -38.70 24.54
N GLN A 205 -33.38 -39.24 25.76
CA GLN A 205 -33.51 -38.46 26.99
C GLN A 205 -32.17 -37.83 27.40
N GLU A 206 -31.08 -38.59 27.30
CA GLU A 206 -29.70 -38.12 27.49
C GLU A 206 -29.32 -37.07 26.44
N ASP A 207 -29.63 -37.30 25.15
CA ASP A 207 -29.37 -36.34 24.07
C ASP A 207 -30.17 -35.03 24.28
N THR A 208 -31.40 -35.12 24.82
CA THR A 208 -32.21 -33.94 25.15
C THR A 208 -31.64 -33.17 26.34
N GLU A 209 -31.08 -33.85 27.35
CA GLU A 209 -30.41 -33.20 28.48
C GLU A 209 -29.10 -32.52 28.07
N VAL A 210 -28.31 -33.16 27.18
CA VAL A 210 -27.11 -32.55 26.60
C VAL A 210 -27.47 -31.32 25.76
N LEU A 211 -28.53 -31.39 24.96
CA LEU A 211 -29.03 -30.24 24.21
C LEU A 211 -29.52 -29.12 25.14
N LYS A 212 -30.22 -29.43 26.24
CA LYS A 212 -30.59 -28.42 27.24
C LYS A 212 -29.36 -27.79 27.91
N ALA A 213 -28.34 -28.58 28.21
CA ALA A 213 -27.09 -28.09 28.79
C ALA A 213 -26.30 -27.14 27.86
N LEU A 214 -26.48 -27.25 26.54
CA LEU A 214 -25.87 -26.36 25.56
C LEU A 214 -26.77 -25.18 25.17
N VAL A 215 -28.07 -25.42 25.02
CA VAL A 215 -29.03 -24.42 24.55
C VAL A 215 -29.35 -23.39 25.62
N ILE A 216 -29.51 -23.79 26.89
CA ILE A 216 -29.84 -22.84 27.97
C ILE A 216 -28.74 -21.76 28.13
N PRO A 217 -27.43 -22.11 28.20
CA PRO A 217 -26.38 -21.09 28.24
C PRO A 217 -26.32 -20.23 26.98
N LEU A 218 -26.65 -20.79 25.81
CA LEU A 218 -26.70 -20.04 24.55
C LEU A 218 -27.90 -19.08 24.52
N GLU A 219 -29.06 -19.48 25.02
CA GLU A 219 -30.25 -18.63 25.15
C GLU A 219 -29.99 -17.49 26.15
N GLU A 220 -29.38 -17.78 27.30
CA GLU A 220 -28.95 -16.76 28.26
C GLU A 220 -27.94 -15.79 27.63
N LYS A 221 -27.00 -16.30 26.82
CA LYS A 221 -26.02 -15.47 26.12
C LYS A 221 -26.64 -14.62 25.03
N ILE A 222 -27.62 -15.15 24.30
CA ILE A 222 -28.38 -14.39 23.31
C ILE A 222 -29.17 -13.28 24.02
N GLN A 223 -29.84 -13.58 25.14
CA GLN A 223 -30.56 -12.59 25.93
C GLN A 223 -29.63 -11.47 26.43
N GLU A 224 -28.45 -11.83 26.93
CA GLU A 224 -27.42 -10.88 27.36
C GLU A 224 -26.92 -10.01 26.21
N LEU A 225 -26.70 -10.61 25.03
CA LEU A 225 -26.27 -9.90 23.83
C LEU A 225 -27.36 -8.96 23.31
N THR A 226 -28.63 -9.38 23.30
CA THR A 226 -29.77 -8.53 22.92
C THR A 226 -29.90 -7.33 23.87
N ASN A 227 -29.73 -7.54 25.18
CA ASN A 227 -29.74 -6.44 26.16
C ASN A 227 -28.57 -5.46 25.96
N LYS A 228 -27.36 -5.98 25.66
CA LYS A 228 -26.20 -5.14 25.34
C LYS A 228 -26.39 -4.37 24.03
N LEU A 229 -27.02 -5.00 23.03
CA LEU A 229 -27.30 -4.38 21.73
C LEU A 229 -28.32 -3.25 21.89
N TRP A 230 -29.39 -3.47 22.65
CA TRP A 230 -30.36 -2.44 22.99
C TRP A 230 -29.75 -1.28 23.80
N ALA A 231 -28.87 -1.58 24.75
CA ALA A 231 -28.14 -0.55 25.50
C ALA A 231 -27.16 0.24 24.61
N ALA A 232 -26.55 -0.41 23.63
CA ALA A 232 -25.70 0.26 22.64
C ALA A 232 -26.52 1.13 21.68
N GLU A 233 -27.66 0.66 21.19
CA GLU A 233 -28.59 1.44 20.37
C GLU A 233 -29.12 2.67 21.11
N GLN A 234 -29.44 2.55 22.40
CA GLN A 234 -29.82 3.71 23.22
C GLN A 234 -28.69 4.72 23.39
N ARG A 235 -27.44 4.26 23.54
CA ARG A 235 -26.27 5.15 23.58
C ARG A 235 -26.08 5.86 22.25
N ILE A 236 -26.17 5.14 21.13
CA ILE A 236 -26.07 5.73 19.79
C ILE A 236 -27.14 6.81 19.60
N LYS A 237 -28.39 6.53 19.98
CA LYS A 237 -29.50 7.48 19.90
C LYS A 237 -29.29 8.74 20.77
N LYS A 238 -28.54 8.62 21.86
CA LYS A 238 -28.16 9.76 22.73
C LYS A 238 -27.11 10.67 22.07
N TYR A 239 -26.20 10.11 21.28
CA TYR A 239 -25.10 10.84 20.62
C TYR A 239 -25.41 11.25 19.17
N GLU A 240 -26.49 10.72 18.58
CA GLU A 240 -26.96 11.08 17.24
C GLU A 240 -27.20 12.59 17.04
N PRO A 241 -27.83 13.35 17.96
CA PRO A 241 -27.96 14.80 17.80
C PRO A 241 -26.63 15.56 17.91
N GLU A 242 -25.65 15.08 18.67
CA GLU A 242 -24.31 15.70 18.78
C GLU A 242 -23.48 15.47 17.50
N TYR A 243 -23.59 14.29 16.89
CA TYR A 243 -22.92 13.99 15.62
C TYR A 243 -23.52 14.79 14.46
N VAL A 244 -24.85 14.96 14.41
CA VAL A 244 -25.51 15.80 13.41
C VAL A 244 -25.09 17.27 13.58
N ALA A 245 -25.02 17.78 14.81
CA ALA A 245 -24.55 19.14 15.09
C ALA A 245 -23.07 19.35 14.69
N PHE A 246 -22.21 18.37 14.94
CA PHE A 246 -20.80 18.41 14.53
C PHE A 246 -20.64 18.39 13.00
N SER A 247 -21.40 17.53 12.29
CA SER A 247 -21.37 17.46 10.82
C SER A 247 -21.87 18.73 10.13
N VAL A 248 -22.84 19.42 10.73
CA VAL A 248 -23.35 20.73 10.25
C VAL A 248 -22.33 21.83 10.50
N PHE A 249 -21.61 21.79 11.64
CA PHE A 249 -20.55 22.74 11.97
C PHE A 249 -19.32 22.58 11.06
N GLU A 250 -18.97 21.35 10.70
CA GLU A 250 -17.83 21.03 9.83
C GLU A 250 -18.11 21.43 8.37
N LYS A 251 -19.35 21.23 7.87
CA LYS A 251 -19.79 21.76 6.57
C LYS A 251 -19.70 23.29 6.48
N LYS A 252 -20.12 24.00 7.53
CA LYS A 252 -20.03 25.47 7.60
C LYS A 252 -18.58 25.99 7.62
N LYS A 253 -17.66 25.20 8.18
CA LYS A 253 -16.22 25.51 8.21
C LYS A 253 -15.55 25.30 6.85
N LEU A 254 -16.02 24.34 6.06
CA LEU A 254 -15.57 24.09 4.68
C LEU A 254 -16.10 25.15 3.69
N GLU A 255 -17.35 25.62 3.84
CA GLU A 255 -17.91 26.69 2.98
C GLU A 255 -17.24 28.06 3.18
N ASN A 256 -16.68 28.34 4.36
CA ASN A 256 -15.99 29.60 4.64
C ASN A 256 -14.55 29.66 4.09
N ASN A 257 -13.96 28.53 3.66
CA ASN A 257 -12.56 28.45 3.23
C ASN A 257 -12.39 28.34 1.71
N THR A 258 -13.47 28.41 0.93
CA THR A 258 -13.48 28.29 -0.55
C THR A 258 -13.91 29.55 -1.28
N ASN A 259 -13.81 30.73 -0.66
CA ASN A 259 -14.23 32.00 -1.25
C ASN A 259 -13.14 32.78 -2.02
N ASP A 260 -11.97 32.19 -2.27
CA ASP A 260 -11.06 32.72 -3.29
C ASP A 260 -10.76 31.64 -4.33
N LEU A 261 -11.15 31.95 -5.57
CA LEU A 261 -10.82 31.22 -6.81
C LEU A 261 -11.83 30.19 -7.34
N PHE A 262 -13.05 30.62 -7.68
CA PHE A 262 -13.66 30.19 -8.94
C PHE A 262 -14.80 31.13 -9.40
N LEU A 263 -14.52 31.94 -10.42
CA LEU A 263 -15.52 32.56 -11.28
C LEU A 263 -15.22 32.07 -12.69
N ASN A 264 -15.90 31.00 -13.07
CA ASN A 264 -16.26 30.55 -14.42
C ASN A 264 -16.31 29.02 -14.44
N THR A 265 -17.48 28.45 -14.19
CA THR A 265 -18.26 27.77 -15.24
C THR A 265 -19.56 27.33 -14.61
N SER A 266 -20.61 28.03 -15.03
CA SER A 266 -21.98 27.73 -14.73
C SER A 266 -22.37 26.33 -15.18
N GLN A 267 -23.12 25.70 -14.29
CA GLN A 267 -24.34 24.95 -14.56
C GLN A 267 -24.18 23.50 -15.05
N GLU A 268 -24.40 22.53 -14.17
CA GLU A 268 -25.68 22.09 -13.56
C GLU A 268 -26.16 20.87 -14.33
N SER A 269 -26.01 19.68 -13.73
CA SER A 269 -26.98 19.04 -12.82
C SER A 269 -28.05 18.31 -13.65
N GLY A 270 -28.61 17.18 -13.26
CA GLY A 270 -28.57 16.39 -12.04
C GLY A 270 -29.48 15.18 -12.31
N THR A 271 -29.08 14.00 -11.86
CA THR A 271 -29.75 13.24 -10.79
C THR A 271 -30.62 12.06 -11.27
N HIS A 272 -30.08 10.86 -11.00
CA HIS A 272 -30.69 9.70 -10.32
C HIS A 272 -32.03 9.07 -10.76
N SER A 273 -31.89 7.82 -11.27
CA SER A 273 -32.50 6.55 -10.77
C SER A 273 -34.01 6.28 -10.98
N PRO A 274 -34.57 5.06 -10.76
CA PRO A 274 -34.16 3.70 -11.18
C PRO A 274 -35.37 2.79 -11.63
N ILE A 275 -35.09 1.50 -11.94
CA ILE A 275 -36.00 0.30 -11.93
C ILE A 275 -36.82 -0.08 -13.21
N LYS A 276 -36.60 -1.36 -13.60
CA LYS A 276 -37.44 -2.38 -14.30
C LYS A 276 -38.75 -1.95 -15.00
N SER A 277 -38.97 -2.45 -16.24
CA SER A 277 -39.98 -3.50 -16.55
C SER A 277 -40.25 -3.67 -18.07
N ASN A 278 -40.39 -4.94 -18.47
CA ASN A 278 -41.32 -5.55 -19.44
C ASN A 278 -41.82 -4.84 -20.72
N SER A 279 -41.79 -5.64 -21.81
CA SER A 279 -42.90 -5.98 -22.72
C SER A 279 -42.95 -5.35 -24.13
N LYS A 280 -42.77 -6.26 -25.11
CA LYS A 280 -43.62 -6.58 -26.28
C LYS A 280 -44.15 -5.50 -27.25
N HIS A 281 -44.04 -5.92 -28.53
CA HIS A 281 -45.02 -5.87 -29.63
C HIS A 281 -44.98 -4.70 -30.64
N LEU A 282 -44.81 -5.10 -31.93
CA LEU A 282 -45.61 -4.80 -33.16
C LEU A 282 -46.20 -3.39 -33.31
N SER A 283 -46.21 -2.71 -34.46
CA SER A 283 -46.45 -3.06 -35.89
C SER A 283 -46.23 -1.76 -36.70
N GLU A 284 -45.61 -1.76 -37.87
CA GLU A 284 -46.20 -1.79 -39.23
C GLU A 284 -46.82 -0.46 -39.76
N GLU A 285 -46.59 -0.23 -41.06
CA GLU A 285 -47.21 0.68 -42.05
C GLU A 285 -46.71 2.11 -42.35
N GLN A 286 -46.06 2.20 -43.54
CA GLN A 286 -46.43 2.97 -44.75
C GLN A 286 -46.27 4.51 -44.86
N ARG A 287 -45.55 4.94 -45.92
CA ARG A 287 -45.97 5.76 -47.10
C ARG A 287 -44.74 6.02 -48.01
N GLU A 288 -44.73 5.62 -49.28
CA GLU A 288 -45.10 6.39 -50.51
C GLU A 288 -44.25 7.67 -50.71
N ILE A 289 -43.51 7.91 -51.82
CA ILE A 289 -43.97 8.32 -53.17
C ILE A 289 -42.85 8.13 -54.24
N ALA A 290 -43.28 7.93 -55.50
CA ALA A 290 -42.60 7.83 -56.79
C ALA A 290 -41.80 9.07 -57.28
N HIS A 291 -40.84 8.91 -58.21
CA HIS A 291 -40.98 9.16 -59.67
C HIS A 291 -39.62 9.39 -60.38
N LEU A 292 -39.55 8.82 -61.60
CA LEU A 292 -38.49 8.83 -62.62
C LEU A 292 -38.49 10.07 -63.53
N ASP A 293 -37.35 10.31 -64.20
CA ASP A 293 -37.13 10.45 -65.68
C ASP A 293 -36.02 11.49 -66.02
N GLY A 294 -35.18 11.34 -67.05
CA GLY A 294 -35.16 10.37 -68.14
C GLY A 294 -33.97 10.55 -69.10
N VAL A 295 -33.98 9.73 -70.16
CA VAL A 295 -33.25 9.93 -71.43
C VAL A 295 -34.23 9.55 -72.57
N PRO A 296 -34.45 10.40 -73.59
CA PRO A 296 -35.46 10.15 -74.61
C PRO A 296 -34.94 9.49 -75.91
N GLU A 297 -35.85 8.65 -76.41
CA GLU A 297 -36.24 8.19 -77.75
C GLU A 297 -35.68 8.84 -79.05
N GLY A 298 -35.74 8.06 -80.14
CA GLY A 298 -35.90 8.61 -81.49
C GLY A 298 -35.62 7.68 -82.68
N ILE A 299 -36.68 7.08 -83.23
CA ILE A 299 -36.74 6.16 -84.38
C ILE A 299 -36.60 6.87 -85.74
N SER A 300 -35.95 6.25 -86.74
CA SER A 300 -36.46 6.20 -88.13
C SER A 300 -35.72 5.20 -89.03
N SER A 301 -36.50 4.57 -89.93
CA SER A 301 -36.21 3.41 -90.76
C SER A 301 -35.39 3.74 -92.03
N VAL A 302 -34.63 2.77 -92.55
CA VAL A 302 -34.75 2.25 -93.95
C VAL A 302 -34.21 0.82 -93.97
N GLY A 303 -34.98 -0.11 -94.54
CA GLY A 303 -34.64 -1.53 -94.59
C GLY A 303 -33.57 -1.88 -95.63
N SER A 304 -32.91 -3.02 -95.42
CA SER A 304 -32.43 -3.92 -96.48
C SER A 304 -32.08 -5.26 -95.85
N SER A 305 -32.76 -6.30 -96.34
CA SER A 305 -32.55 -7.71 -96.03
C SER A 305 -31.11 -8.13 -96.35
N VAL A 306 -30.34 -8.53 -95.34
CA VAL A 306 -29.23 -9.49 -95.48
C VAL A 306 -29.24 -10.41 -94.26
N LYS A 307 -29.75 -11.63 -94.45
CA LYS A 307 -29.39 -12.79 -93.62
C LYS A 307 -27.90 -13.04 -93.82
N SER A 308 -27.09 -12.52 -92.91
CA SER A 308 -25.68 -12.87 -92.77
C SER A 308 -25.59 -13.82 -91.59
N GLY A 309 -25.22 -15.07 -91.83
CA GLY A 309 -25.03 -16.05 -90.76
C GLY A 309 -24.11 -15.47 -89.69
N SER A 310 -24.62 -15.35 -88.47
CA SER A 310 -23.76 -15.18 -87.31
C SER A 310 -22.78 -16.34 -87.32
N CYS A 311 -21.50 -16.04 -87.52
CA CYS A 311 -20.46 -17.05 -87.42
C CYS A 311 -20.60 -17.72 -86.04
N ASP A 312 -20.97 -19.00 -86.01
CA ASP A 312 -21.22 -19.75 -84.76
C ASP A 312 -19.97 -19.73 -83.85
N MET A 313 -18.78 -19.63 -84.44
CA MET A 313 -17.54 -19.41 -83.69
C MET A 313 -17.54 -18.05 -82.99
N CYS A 314 -17.95 -16.96 -83.65
CA CYS A 314 -18.03 -15.63 -83.04
C CYS A 314 -19.08 -15.57 -81.92
N SER A 315 -20.23 -16.24 -82.08
CA SER A 315 -21.26 -16.29 -81.04
C SER A 315 -20.82 -17.12 -79.83
N ASN A 316 -20.04 -18.18 -80.04
CA ASN A 316 -19.43 -18.97 -78.96
C ASN A 316 -18.33 -18.19 -78.24
N TYR A 317 -17.46 -17.47 -78.96
CA TYR A 317 -16.45 -16.61 -78.34
C TYR A 317 -17.07 -15.43 -77.58
N GLU A 318 -18.17 -14.85 -78.08
CA GLU A 318 -18.93 -13.83 -77.38
C GLU A 318 -19.58 -14.39 -76.10
N ALA A 319 -20.19 -15.58 -76.17
CA ALA A 319 -20.72 -16.27 -74.99
C ALA A 319 -19.62 -16.62 -73.96
N GLN A 320 -18.45 -17.07 -74.43
CA GLN A 320 -17.30 -17.36 -73.58
C GLN A 320 -16.73 -16.09 -72.95
N LEU A 321 -16.64 -14.99 -73.70
CA LEU A 321 -16.20 -13.69 -73.19
C LEU A 321 -17.17 -13.16 -72.14
N VAL A 322 -18.48 -13.23 -72.38
CA VAL A 322 -19.51 -12.85 -71.40
C VAL A 322 -19.44 -13.75 -70.16
N SER A 323 -19.19 -15.05 -70.32
CA SER A 323 -18.99 -15.97 -69.19
C SER A 323 -17.75 -15.60 -68.37
N GLN A 324 -16.64 -15.25 -69.02
CA GLN A 324 -15.41 -14.82 -68.36
C GLN A 324 -15.56 -13.44 -67.70
N GLN A 325 -16.30 -12.51 -68.31
CA GLN A 325 -16.63 -11.21 -67.71
C GLN A 325 -17.50 -11.39 -66.47
N LYS A 326 -18.49 -12.29 -66.49
CA LYS A 326 -19.30 -12.63 -65.31
C LYS A 326 -18.46 -13.27 -64.19
N LEU A 327 -17.53 -14.16 -64.55
CA LEU A 327 -16.61 -14.77 -63.58
C LEU A 327 -15.68 -13.72 -62.97
N ASN A 328 -15.10 -12.83 -63.76
CA ASN A 328 -14.26 -11.74 -63.26
C ASN A 328 -15.04 -10.76 -62.38
N ALA A 329 -16.29 -10.42 -62.73
CA ALA A 329 -17.13 -9.60 -61.87
C ALA A 329 -17.46 -10.29 -60.54
N ALA A 330 -17.68 -11.61 -60.56
CA ALA A 330 -17.90 -12.40 -59.33
C ALA A 330 -16.65 -12.45 -58.46
N LEU A 331 -15.48 -12.71 -59.03
CA LEU A 331 -14.18 -12.71 -58.33
C LEU A 331 -13.83 -11.32 -57.78
N GLN A 332 -14.14 -10.25 -58.52
CA GLN A 332 -13.93 -8.87 -58.07
C GLN A 332 -14.81 -8.55 -56.86
N LYS A 333 -16.09 -8.95 -56.90
CA LYS A 333 -17.01 -8.81 -55.75
C LYS A 333 -16.58 -9.65 -54.55
N GLU A 334 -15.98 -10.82 -54.77
CA GLU A 334 -15.42 -11.65 -53.71
C GLU A 334 -14.16 -11.02 -53.10
N LYS A 335 -13.28 -10.48 -53.93
CA LYS A 335 -12.10 -9.70 -53.50
C LYS A 335 -12.49 -8.50 -52.63
N GLU A 336 -13.46 -7.71 -53.06
CA GLU A 336 -13.97 -6.56 -52.28
C GLU A 336 -14.54 -6.98 -50.91
N LYS A 337 -15.24 -8.13 -50.85
CA LYS A 337 -15.71 -8.70 -49.57
C LYS A 337 -14.55 -9.15 -48.67
N ILE A 338 -13.50 -9.72 -49.25
CA ILE A 338 -12.30 -10.13 -48.48
C ILE A 338 -11.56 -8.88 -47.99
N GLU A 339 -11.41 -7.85 -48.81
CA GLU A 339 -10.74 -6.59 -48.43
C GLU A 339 -11.49 -5.86 -47.32
N THR A 340 -12.82 -5.74 -47.42
CA THR A 340 -13.65 -5.13 -46.35
C THR A 340 -13.61 -5.95 -45.06
N ASN A 341 -13.62 -7.29 -45.14
CA ASN A 341 -13.45 -8.15 -43.97
C ASN A 341 -12.06 -8.03 -43.35
N MET A 342 -11.00 -7.94 -44.17
CA MET A 342 -9.64 -7.72 -43.68
C MET A 342 -9.53 -6.37 -42.96
N GLU A 343 -10.12 -5.32 -43.49
CA GLU A 343 -10.09 -4.00 -42.86
C GLU A 343 -10.82 -4.00 -41.52
N ARG A 344 -12.00 -4.66 -41.46
CA ARG A 344 -12.72 -4.84 -40.19
C ARG A 344 -11.89 -5.60 -39.15
N LEU A 345 -11.20 -6.67 -39.56
CA LEU A 345 -10.34 -7.44 -38.65
C LEU A 345 -9.14 -6.63 -38.17
N LYS A 346 -8.54 -5.77 -39.02
CA LYS A 346 -7.48 -4.86 -38.59
C LYS A 346 -7.99 -3.85 -37.57
N ASP A 347 -9.17 -3.28 -37.78
CA ASP A 347 -9.79 -2.37 -36.82
C ASP A 347 -10.05 -3.04 -35.48
N ASP A 348 -10.56 -4.27 -35.49
CA ASP A 348 -10.81 -5.04 -34.26
C ASP A 348 -9.49 -5.37 -33.53
N ILE A 349 -8.42 -5.75 -34.25
CA ILE A 349 -7.09 -5.96 -33.67
C ILE A 349 -6.53 -4.65 -33.08
N ASN A 350 -6.71 -3.52 -33.75
CA ASN A 350 -6.26 -2.22 -33.27
C ASN A 350 -7.01 -1.80 -31.99
N ARG A 351 -8.33 -2.00 -31.95
CA ARG A 351 -9.14 -1.73 -30.75
C ARG A 351 -8.72 -2.61 -29.57
N GLU A 352 -8.52 -3.90 -29.80
CA GLU A 352 -8.05 -4.83 -28.76
C GLU A 352 -6.64 -4.46 -28.27
N THR A 353 -5.74 -4.06 -29.18
CA THR A 353 -4.39 -3.61 -28.81
C THR A 353 -4.42 -2.34 -27.96
N GLN A 354 -5.26 -1.37 -28.33
CA GLN A 354 -5.47 -0.15 -27.53
C GLN A 354 -6.09 -0.49 -26.17
N PHE A 355 -7.10 -1.37 -26.13
CA PHE A 355 -7.72 -1.81 -24.89
C PHE A 355 -6.70 -2.46 -23.95
N ARG A 356 -5.90 -3.42 -24.45
CA ARG A 356 -4.82 -4.05 -23.68
C ARG A 356 -3.83 -3.04 -23.13
N LYS A 357 -3.36 -2.11 -23.97
CA LYS A 357 -2.45 -1.04 -23.53
C LYS A 357 -3.05 -0.21 -22.39
N THR A 358 -4.31 0.23 -22.52
CA THR A 358 -4.96 1.01 -21.45
C THR A 358 -5.16 0.20 -20.16
N MET A 359 -5.38 -1.11 -20.27
CA MET A 359 -5.51 -2.00 -19.11
C MET A 359 -4.17 -2.25 -18.44
N GLU A 360 -3.10 -2.42 -19.20
CA GLU A 360 -1.73 -2.52 -18.70
C GLU A 360 -1.29 -1.23 -18.00
N ASP A 361 -1.59 -0.06 -18.58
CA ASP A 361 -1.28 1.24 -17.98
C ASP A 361 -2.01 1.42 -16.64
N LYS A 362 -3.33 1.11 -16.60
CA LYS A 362 -4.11 1.15 -15.35
C LYS A 362 -3.61 0.15 -14.31
N TRP A 363 -3.20 -1.03 -14.74
CA TRP A 363 -2.65 -2.04 -13.85
C TRP A 363 -1.31 -1.58 -13.25
N ASN A 364 -0.43 -1.02 -14.08
CA ASN A 364 0.84 -0.45 -13.64
C ASN A 364 0.65 0.74 -12.70
N GLU A 365 -0.28 1.64 -13.00
CA GLU A 365 -0.62 2.78 -12.14
C GLU A 365 -1.10 2.30 -10.76
N LYS A 366 -2.04 1.35 -10.71
CA LYS A 366 -2.51 0.76 -9.44
C LYS A 366 -1.39 0.05 -8.68
N LYS A 367 -0.54 -0.68 -9.38
CA LYS A 367 0.62 -1.36 -8.80
C LYS A 367 1.57 -0.38 -8.13
N GLU A 368 1.94 0.72 -8.81
CA GLU A 368 2.84 1.72 -8.21
C GLU A 368 2.16 2.50 -7.08
N LYS A 369 0.85 2.82 -7.16
CA LYS A 369 0.10 3.39 -6.03
C LYS A 369 0.09 2.47 -4.81
N HIS A 370 -0.16 1.18 -4.99
CA HIS A 370 -0.13 0.21 -3.89
C HIS A 370 1.27 0.04 -3.33
N LYS A 371 2.30 -0.02 -4.18
CA LYS A 371 3.70 -0.08 -3.75
C LYS A 371 4.09 1.14 -2.93
N ALA A 372 3.68 2.35 -3.34
CA ALA A 372 3.87 3.57 -2.57
C ALA A 372 3.15 3.51 -1.22
N LYS A 373 1.88 3.05 -1.19
CA LYS A 373 1.13 2.94 0.06
C LYS A 373 1.74 1.92 1.02
N VAL A 374 2.23 0.80 0.50
CA VAL A 374 2.94 -0.22 1.30
C VAL A 374 4.25 0.33 1.85
N ALA A 375 5.00 1.12 1.07
CA ALA A 375 6.23 1.75 1.55
C ALA A 375 5.96 2.76 2.67
N GLU A 376 4.91 3.58 2.52
CA GLU A 376 4.46 4.53 3.55
C GLU A 376 4.05 3.81 4.84
N LEU A 377 3.18 2.79 4.73
CA LEU A 377 2.73 2.01 5.89
C LEU A 377 3.89 1.28 6.59
N LYS A 378 4.86 0.75 5.83
CA LYS A 378 6.07 0.16 6.40
C LYS A 378 6.92 1.18 7.16
N SER A 379 7.03 2.41 6.64
CA SER A 379 7.74 3.50 7.33
C SER A 379 7.04 3.88 8.63
N MET A 380 5.71 4.05 8.60
CA MET A 380 4.90 4.34 9.78
C MET A 380 4.98 3.23 10.83
N TYR A 381 4.88 1.96 10.41
CA TYR A 381 5.03 0.81 11.30
C TYR A 381 6.38 0.82 12.01
N LYS A 382 7.47 1.05 11.27
CA LYS A 382 8.83 1.08 11.84
C LYS A 382 9.02 2.25 12.81
N ALA A 383 8.41 3.41 12.53
CA ALA A 383 8.41 4.55 13.44
C ALA A 383 7.68 4.21 14.75
N ALA A 384 6.47 3.65 14.65
CA ALA A 384 5.69 3.23 15.82
C ALA A 384 6.40 2.14 16.64
N GLU A 385 7.05 1.18 15.98
CA GLU A 385 7.84 0.14 16.65
C GLU A 385 9.01 0.74 17.46
N ASN A 386 9.71 1.72 16.89
CA ASN A 386 10.78 2.44 17.59
C ASN A 386 10.24 3.26 18.77
N GLU A 387 9.10 3.92 18.62
CA GLU A 387 8.47 4.67 19.72
C GLU A 387 8.05 3.75 20.86
N ILE A 388 7.43 2.60 20.55
CA ILE A 388 7.06 1.59 21.55
C ILE A 388 8.31 1.06 22.26
N LYS A 389 9.40 0.83 21.53
CA LYS A 389 10.67 0.39 22.12
C LYS A 389 11.21 1.45 23.09
N ASN A 390 11.25 2.70 22.68
CA ASN A 390 11.70 3.81 23.53
C ASN A 390 10.82 3.94 24.78
N LEU A 391 9.49 3.84 24.64
CA LEU A 391 8.55 3.87 25.77
C LEU A 391 8.76 2.71 26.75
N ARG A 392 9.09 1.51 26.26
CA ARG A 392 9.41 0.37 27.13
C ARG A 392 10.71 0.59 27.90
N GLU A 393 11.73 1.14 27.25
CA GLU A 393 13.02 1.44 27.89
C GLU A 393 12.87 2.53 28.95
N THR A 394 12.13 3.61 28.66
CA THR A 394 11.88 4.68 29.63
C THR A 394 11.04 4.19 30.81
N PHE A 395 10.01 3.39 30.57
CA PHE A 395 9.20 2.79 31.63
C PHE A 395 10.03 1.85 32.52
N ALA A 396 10.89 1.02 31.93
CA ALA A 396 11.77 0.13 32.68
C ALA A 396 12.74 0.92 33.56
N HIS A 397 13.30 2.02 33.04
CA HIS A 397 14.17 2.90 33.79
C HIS A 397 13.43 3.59 34.96
N LEU A 398 12.28 4.20 34.70
CA LEU A 398 11.42 4.83 35.72
C LEU A 398 11.01 3.82 36.81
N SER A 399 10.61 2.62 36.42
CA SER A 399 10.24 1.57 37.38
C SER A 399 11.42 1.14 38.25
N SER A 400 12.63 1.06 37.68
CA SER A 400 13.85 0.77 38.43
C SER A 400 14.15 1.89 39.43
N ASP A 401 14.05 3.14 39.00
CA ASP A 401 14.31 4.30 39.84
C ASP A 401 13.33 4.41 41.01
N VAL A 402 12.03 4.21 40.76
CA VAL A 402 11.00 4.18 41.81
C VAL A 402 11.28 3.03 42.79
N LYS A 403 11.67 1.85 42.30
CA LYS A 403 12.01 0.71 43.16
C LYS A 403 13.23 1.01 44.04
N ASN A 404 14.25 1.69 43.48
CA ASN A 404 15.44 2.11 44.22
C ASN A 404 15.10 3.15 45.28
N GLN A 405 14.26 4.14 44.95
CA GLN A 405 13.78 5.14 45.91
C GLN A 405 12.97 4.50 47.04
N LEU A 406 12.05 3.58 46.73
CA LEU A 406 11.26 2.87 47.73
C LEU A 406 12.15 2.04 48.66
N SER A 407 13.16 1.35 48.11
CA SER A 407 14.12 0.56 48.91
C SER A 407 14.91 1.46 49.86
N ARG A 408 15.35 2.63 49.40
CA ARG A 408 16.05 3.62 50.23
C ARG A 408 15.16 4.18 51.34
N LEU A 409 13.90 4.51 51.03
CA LEU A 409 12.94 4.99 52.02
C LEU A 409 12.60 3.91 53.05
N SER A 410 12.42 2.66 52.64
CA SER A 410 12.17 1.54 53.57
C SER A 410 13.35 1.35 54.53
N TYR A 411 14.57 1.35 54.01
CA TYR A 411 15.78 1.25 54.82
C TYR A 411 15.90 2.41 55.82
N ASN A 412 15.67 3.65 55.36
CA ASN A 412 15.72 4.81 56.25
C ASN A 412 14.64 4.75 57.35
N ARG A 413 13.42 4.31 57.00
CA ARG A 413 12.32 4.13 57.97
C ARG A 413 12.69 3.10 59.02
N GLU A 414 13.23 1.95 58.62
CA GLU A 414 13.66 0.89 59.55
C GLU A 414 14.78 1.38 60.48
N LYS A 415 15.75 2.11 59.94
CA LYS A 415 16.82 2.72 60.74
C LYS A 415 16.28 3.71 61.77
N ILE A 416 15.36 4.59 61.38
CA ILE A 416 14.75 5.58 62.29
C ILE A 416 13.91 4.87 63.36
N ASN A 417 13.13 3.85 63.00
CA ASN A 417 12.35 3.08 63.95
C ASN A 417 13.24 2.38 64.98
N ALA A 418 14.35 1.77 64.55
CA ALA A 418 15.30 1.14 65.46
C ALA A 418 15.91 2.16 66.45
N GLN A 419 16.21 3.38 65.98
CA GLN A 419 16.70 4.46 66.84
C GLN A 419 15.63 4.94 67.83
N LEU A 420 14.39 5.07 67.38
CA LEU A 420 13.26 5.43 68.26
C LEU A 420 13.05 4.37 69.34
N GLU A 421 13.06 3.09 68.99
CA GLU A 421 12.94 2.00 69.95
C GLU A 421 14.07 1.99 70.97
N GLU A 422 15.31 2.27 70.55
CA GLU A 422 16.44 2.35 71.47
C GLU A 422 16.28 3.51 72.47
N ILE A 423 15.94 4.70 71.97
CA ILE A 423 15.70 5.87 72.83
C ILE A 423 14.53 5.61 73.79
N GLN A 424 13.47 4.93 73.34
CA GLN A 424 12.34 4.55 74.17
C GLN A 424 12.78 3.61 75.31
N ARG A 425 13.58 2.58 74.97
CA ARG A 425 14.15 1.64 75.95
C ARG A 425 15.05 2.33 76.97
N GLU A 426 15.90 3.25 76.53
CA GLU A 426 16.78 4.03 77.41
C GLU A 426 15.97 4.91 78.37
N ASN A 427 14.94 5.59 77.88
CA ASN A 427 14.04 6.40 78.70
C ASN A 427 13.32 5.58 79.75
N ASP A 428 12.74 4.43 79.38
CA ASP A 428 12.04 3.55 80.31
C ASP A 428 12.99 3.01 81.40
N ASN A 429 14.23 2.67 81.01
CA ASN A 429 15.25 2.19 81.94
C ASN A 429 15.72 3.29 82.92
N LEU A 430 15.96 4.51 82.43
CA LEU A 430 16.34 5.65 83.25
C LEU A 430 15.22 6.04 84.21
N MET A 431 13.98 6.12 83.73
CA MET A 431 12.80 6.41 84.55
C MET A 431 12.60 5.33 85.62
N GLY A 432 12.74 4.05 85.28
CA GLY A 432 12.66 2.94 86.22
C GLY A 432 13.75 2.97 87.29
N LYS A 433 14.99 3.28 86.91
CA LYS A 433 16.13 3.40 87.85
C LYS A 433 16.00 4.61 88.76
N HIS A 434 15.64 5.79 88.23
CA HIS A 434 15.44 6.99 89.03
C HIS A 434 14.26 6.86 89.99
N SER A 435 13.16 6.24 89.56
CA SER A 435 12.01 5.98 90.43
C SER A 435 12.36 5.04 91.59
N LYS A 436 13.03 3.91 91.32
CA LYS A 436 13.44 2.94 92.35
C LYS A 436 14.48 3.52 93.31
N HIS A 437 15.50 4.20 92.78
CA HIS A 437 16.55 4.81 93.61
C HIS A 437 16.01 5.97 94.47
N SER A 438 15.09 6.78 93.91
CA SER A 438 14.42 7.86 94.66
C SER A 438 13.41 7.34 95.70
N ALA A 439 12.80 6.17 95.50
CA ALA A 439 11.98 5.51 96.50
C ALA A 439 12.83 4.99 97.67
N GLN A 440 13.93 4.29 97.39
CA GLN A 440 14.88 3.80 98.40
C GLN A 440 15.44 4.94 99.27
N LEU A 441 15.90 6.04 98.66
CA LEU A 441 16.43 7.19 99.39
C LEU A 441 15.39 7.92 100.26
N ARG A 442 14.09 7.76 99.98
CA ARG A 442 13.00 8.37 100.77
C ARG A 442 12.52 7.48 101.92
N GLU A 443 12.65 6.17 101.78
CA GLU A 443 12.26 5.20 102.81
C GLU A 443 13.37 4.96 103.84
N GLU A 444 14.63 5.29 103.53
CA GLU A 444 15.74 5.18 104.47
C GLU A 444 15.71 6.31 105.52
N SER A 445 15.30 5.96 106.75
CA SER A 445 15.47 6.82 107.92
C SER A 445 16.94 6.83 108.36
N ILE A 446 17.56 8.01 108.35
CA ILE A 446 18.93 8.23 108.85
C ILE A 446 18.91 8.07 110.38
N ASN A 447 19.34 6.91 110.87
CA ASN A 447 19.47 6.63 112.30
C ASN A 447 20.95 6.46 112.64
N PHE A 448 21.46 7.25 113.57
CA PHE A 448 22.86 7.19 114.01
C PHE A 448 22.97 6.17 115.15
N PRO A 449 23.90 5.20 115.08
CA PRO A 449 24.00 4.15 116.10
C PRO A 449 24.36 4.72 117.48
N ASP A 450 23.52 4.46 118.49
CA ASP A 450 23.71 4.95 119.87
C ASP A 450 24.47 3.94 120.77
N ASN A 451 24.85 2.77 120.23
CA ASN A 451 25.59 1.73 120.95
C ASN A 451 26.76 1.13 120.14
N VAL A 452 27.78 0.63 120.85
CA VAL A 452 29.03 0.10 120.27
C VAL A 452 28.81 -1.15 119.41
N GLU A 453 27.78 -1.94 119.73
CA GLU A 453 27.44 -3.19 119.04
C GLU A 453 26.80 -2.91 117.67
N GLU A 454 25.90 -1.93 117.56
CA GLU A 454 25.32 -1.43 116.31
C GLU A 454 26.37 -0.74 115.44
N LEU A 455 27.35 -0.06 116.04
CA LEU A 455 28.47 0.49 115.29
C LEU A 455 29.33 -0.62 114.67
N GLN A 456 29.59 -1.72 115.39
CA GLN A 456 30.28 -2.90 114.84
C GLN A 456 29.49 -3.56 113.72
N VAL A 457 28.16 -3.65 113.84
CA VAL A 457 27.29 -4.15 112.77
C VAL A 457 27.32 -3.25 111.53
N LEU A 458 27.30 -1.92 111.72
CA LEU A 458 27.44 -0.96 110.62
C LEU A 458 28.83 -1.07 109.97
N LEU A 459 29.89 -1.27 110.75
CA LEU A 459 31.24 -1.47 110.25
C LEU A 459 31.35 -2.76 109.43
N LEU A 460 30.75 -3.86 109.89
CA LEU A 460 30.68 -5.10 109.15
C LEU A 460 29.86 -4.96 107.86
N LYS A 461 28.71 -4.28 107.92
CA LYS A 461 27.85 -4.02 106.76
C LYS A 461 28.56 -3.15 105.72
N THR A 462 29.24 -2.09 106.14
CA THR A 462 30.06 -1.25 105.24
C THR A 462 31.26 -2.01 104.68
N HIS A 463 31.87 -2.93 105.44
CA HIS A 463 32.89 -3.83 104.93
C HIS A 463 32.34 -4.81 103.88
N GLU A 464 31.15 -5.37 104.12
CA GLU A 464 30.44 -6.25 103.18
C GLU A 464 30.05 -5.52 101.89
N GLU A 465 29.58 -4.28 102.00
CA GLU A 465 29.32 -3.39 100.87
C GLU A 465 30.60 -3.07 100.09
N LEU A 466 31.72 -2.86 100.78
CA LEU A 466 33.03 -2.59 100.15
C LEU A 466 33.58 -3.84 99.45
N ILE A 467 33.40 -5.03 100.03
CA ILE A 467 33.71 -6.31 99.39
C ILE A 467 32.84 -6.50 98.15
N SER A 468 31.53 -6.24 98.25
CA SER A 468 30.58 -6.33 97.12
C SER A 468 30.93 -5.36 96.00
N ALA A 469 31.30 -4.11 96.33
CA ALA A 469 31.77 -3.12 95.38
C ALA A 469 33.09 -3.55 94.70
N LYS A 470 33.98 -4.22 95.43
CA LYS A 470 35.24 -4.72 94.89
C LYS A 470 35.05 -5.88 93.93
N ILE A 471 34.16 -6.84 94.26
CA ILE A 471 33.76 -7.93 93.36
C ILE A 471 33.07 -7.37 92.10
N ALA A 472 32.19 -6.38 92.25
CA ALA A 472 31.54 -5.71 91.13
C ALA A 472 32.54 -4.97 90.22
N LYS A 473 33.58 -4.35 90.82
CA LYS A 473 34.67 -3.73 90.08
C LYS A 473 35.48 -4.77 89.28
N GLU A 474 35.86 -5.89 89.91
CA GLU A 474 36.59 -6.98 89.23
C GLU A 474 35.78 -7.57 88.07
N ALA A 475 34.46 -7.79 88.26
CA ALA A 475 33.58 -8.24 87.19
C ALA A 475 33.47 -7.24 86.03
N LYS A 476 33.53 -5.93 86.33
CA LYS A 476 33.53 -4.88 85.30
C LYS A 476 34.85 -4.79 84.55
N GLU A 477 35.98 -5.00 85.24
CA GLU A 477 37.30 -5.09 84.61
C GLU A 477 37.38 -6.31 83.67
N GLU A 478 36.85 -7.47 84.08
CA GLU A 478 36.75 -8.65 83.22
C GLU A 478 35.85 -8.36 81.99
N GLN A 479 34.70 -7.72 82.20
CA GLN A 479 33.84 -7.29 81.08
C GLN A 479 34.57 -6.34 80.12
N GLU A 480 35.37 -5.40 80.62
CA GLU A 480 36.18 -4.49 79.79
C GLU A 480 37.20 -5.27 78.96
N THR A 481 37.86 -6.28 79.53
CA THR A 481 38.80 -7.12 78.79
C THR A 481 38.10 -7.92 77.68
N ASN A 482 36.91 -8.47 77.95
CA ASN A 482 36.13 -9.19 76.94
C ASN A 482 35.71 -8.25 75.79
N LEU A 483 35.23 -7.05 76.11
CA LEU A 483 34.89 -6.05 75.10
C LEU A 483 36.12 -5.61 74.28
N LYS A 484 37.30 -5.51 74.91
CA LYS A 484 38.56 -5.24 74.17
C LYS A 484 38.90 -6.35 73.20
N CYS A 485 38.76 -7.62 73.60
CA CYS A 485 38.96 -8.77 72.71
C CYS A 485 37.95 -8.79 71.56
N GLU A 486 36.69 -8.47 71.83
CA GLU A 486 35.64 -8.38 70.81
C GLU A 486 35.92 -7.25 69.81
N ILE A 487 36.31 -6.06 70.29
CA ILE A 487 36.72 -4.93 69.44
C ILE A 487 37.91 -5.31 68.56
N GLN A 488 38.87 -6.07 69.09
CA GLN A 488 40.03 -6.51 68.32
C GLN A 488 39.62 -7.51 67.21
N LEU A 489 38.78 -8.48 67.51
CA LEU A 489 38.23 -9.42 66.52
C LEU A 489 37.47 -8.68 65.41
N LEU A 490 36.62 -7.71 65.77
CA LEU A 490 35.88 -6.91 64.80
C LEU A 490 36.81 -6.06 63.92
N ARG A 491 37.90 -5.52 64.47
CA ARG A 491 38.92 -4.82 63.68
C ARG A 491 39.63 -5.75 62.69
N ASP A 492 39.99 -6.96 63.14
CA ASP A 492 40.69 -7.92 62.29
C ASP A 492 39.77 -8.41 61.16
N GLN A 493 38.49 -8.62 61.45
CA GLN A 493 37.47 -8.90 60.43
C GLN A 493 37.33 -7.76 59.43
N LEU A 494 37.18 -6.51 59.90
CA LEU A 494 37.07 -5.34 59.03
C LEU A 494 38.30 -5.16 58.13
N ASN A 495 39.51 -5.41 58.67
CA ASN A 495 40.74 -5.33 57.91
C ASN A 495 40.83 -6.43 56.84
N SER A 496 40.38 -7.65 57.14
CA SER A 496 40.31 -8.75 56.17
C SER A 496 39.35 -8.40 55.04
N GLU A 497 38.14 -7.93 55.37
CA GLU A 497 37.14 -7.50 54.38
C GLU A 497 37.66 -6.33 53.51
N LEU A 498 38.36 -5.37 54.11
CA LEU A 498 38.97 -4.26 53.38
C LEU A 498 40.05 -4.75 52.41
N SER A 499 40.88 -5.72 52.82
CA SER A 499 41.90 -6.32 51.97
C SER A 499 41.27 -7.06 50.78
N GLU A 500 40.22 -7.85 51.01
CA GLU A 500 39.48 -8.54 49.96
C GLU A 500 38.80 -7.56 48.99
N LYS A 501 38.23 -6.49 49.51
CA LYS A 501 37.63 -5.42 48.71
C LYS A 501 38.67 -4.77 47.80
N ASN A 502 39.83 -4.39 48.36
CA ASN A 502 40.92 -3.79 47.58
C ASN A 502 41.45 -4.73 46.50
N ALA A 503 41.54 -6.05 46.79
CA ALA A 503 41.92 -7.04 45.79
C ALA A 503 40.93 -7.10 44.62
N LYS A 504 39.63 -7.13 44.90
CA LYS A 504 38.56 -7.07 43.88
C LYS A 504 38.58 -5.77 43.09
N GLU A 505 38.79 -4.63 43.75
CA GLU A 505 38.92 -3.33 43.08
C GLU A 505 40.12 -3.31 42.12
N SER A 506 41.26 -3.88 42.52
CA SER A 506 42.43 -4.02 41.65
C SER A 506 42.19 -4.94 40.46
N GLU A 507 41.47 -6.05 40.65
CA GLU A 507 41.10 -6.97 39.57
C GLU A 507 40.16 -6.30 38.56
N LEU A 508 39.12 -5.60 39.05
CA LEU A 508 38.21 -4.83 38.21
C LEU A 508 38.93 -3.69 37.47
N ALA A 509 39.93 -3.06 38.08
CA ALA A 509 40.75 -2.05 37.42
C ALA A 509 41.55 -2.65 36.26
N LEU A 510 42.10 -3.85 36.43
CA LEU A 510 42.83 -4.56 35.38
C LEU A 510 41.90 -4.93 34.22
N GLN A 511 40.74 -5.53 34.51
CA GLN A 511 39.72 -5.88 33.51
C GLN A 511 39.24 -4.64 32.74
N ASN A 512 39.01 -3.52 33.43
CA ASN A 512 38.66 -2.26 32.78
C ASN A 512 39.75 -1.76 31.83
N SER A 513 41.03 -1.95 32.18
CA SER A 513 42.15 -1.58 31.32
C SER A 513 42.20 -2.45 30.05
N GLU A 514 41.95 -3.77 30.18
CA GLU A 514 41.92 -4.71 29.06
C GLU A 514 40.76 -4.40 28.11
N ILE A 515 39.56 -4.15 28.65
CA ILE A 515 38.38 -3.77 27.86
C ILE A 515 38.66 -2.47 27.08
N ARG A 516 39.28 -1.48 27.71
CA ARG A 516 39.67 -0.22 27.03
C ARG A 516 40.66 -0.47 25.90
N GLN A 517 41.62 -1.38 26.06
CA GLN A 517 42.55 -1.74 24.99
C GLN A 517 41.84 -2.42 23.82
N LEU A 518 40.93 -3.36 24.10
CA LEU A 518 40.12 -4.03 23.08
C LEU A 518 39.20 -3.04 22.33
N LEU A 519 38.60 -2.09 23.06
CA LEU A 519 37.79 -1.02 22.47
C LEU A 519 38.61 -0.20 21.48
N ASN A 520 39.79 0.29 21.90
CA ASN A 520 40.68 1.07 21.05
C ASN A 520 41.17 0.28 19.81
N ALA A 521 41.42 -1.02 19.96
CA ALA A 521 41.80 -1.87 18.83
C ALA A 521 40.64 -2.01 17.82
N THR A 522 39.42 -2.21 18.32
CA THR A 522 38.20 -2.32 17.51
C THR A 522 37.88 -0.99 16.80
N GLU A 523 38.06 0.14 17.48
CA GLU A 523 37.89 1.47 16.88
C GLU A 523 38.88 1.72 15.73
N LYS A 524 40.14 1.29 15.87
CA LYS A 524 41.13 1.37 14.79
C LYS A 524 40.73 0.53 13.57
N GLU A 525 40.23 -0.69 13.78
CA GLU A 525 39.73 -1.53 12.68
C GLU A 525 38.50 -0.92 12.01
N ASN A 526 37.55 -0.38 12.79
CA ASN A 526 36.40 0.35 12.25
C ASN A 526 36.83 1.56 11.42
N GLN A 527 37.85 2.31 11.84
CA GLN A 527 38.37 3.42 11.06
C GLN A 527 39.01 2.96 9.74
N LYS A 528 39.73 1.82 9.75
CA LYS A 528 40.27 1.23 8.52
C LYS A 528 39.16 0.82 7.56
N LEU A 529 38.12 0.14 8.06
CA LEU A 529 36.95 -0.27 7.27
C LEU A 529 36.22 0.95 6.69
N LYS A 530 36.06 2.01 7.47
CA LYS A 530 35.47 3.28 7.01
C LYS A 530 36.25 3.87 5.83
N ASN A 531 37.58 3.91 5.94
CA ASN A 531 38.44 4.40 4.86
C ASN A 531 38.34 3.51 3.61
N TYR A 532 38.17 2.19 3.76
CA TYR A 532 37.93 1.29 2.63
C TYR A 532 36.60 1.56 1.94
N VAL A 533 35.52 1.75 2.72
CA VAL A 533 34.20 2.09 2.19
C VAL A 533 34.23 3.42 1.44
N GLU A 534 34.91 4.44 1.96
CA GLU A 534 35.10 5.73 1.28
C GLU A 534 35.82 5.57 -0.06
N LYS A 535 36.88 4.75 -0.12
CA LYS A 535 37.58 4.45 -1.39
C LYS A 535 36.68 3.75 -2.41
N ILE A 536 35.89 2.76 -1.97
CA ILE A 536 34.95 2.04 -2.84
C ILE A 536 33.89 3.00 -3.38
N ASN A 537 33.34 3.88 -2.53
CA ASN A 537 32.35 4.87 -2.93
C ASN A 537 32.90 5.88 -3.94
N MET A 538 34.17 6.28 -3.81
CA MET A 538 34.81 7.14 -4.81
C MET A 538 35.00 6.42 -6.14
N SER A 539 35.45 5.17 -6.13
CA SER A 539 35.55 4.39 -7.36
C SER A 539 34.19 4.15 -8.03
N ASP A 540 33.12 3.88 -7.26
CA ASP A 540 31.77 3.73 -7.78
C ASP A 540 31.22 5.03 -8.39
N LYS A 541 31.55 6.18 -7.78
CA LYS A 541 31.23 7.49 -8.35
C LYS A 541 31.91 7.69 -9.70
N ASP A 542 33.22 7.43 -9.78
CA ASP A 542 34.00 7.57 -11.01
C ASP A 542 33.47 6.62 -12.11
N GLN A 543 33.17 5.37 -11.77
CA GLN A 543 32.58 4.40 -12.69
C GLN A 543 31.20 4.84 -13.18
N LYS A 544 30.36 5.41 -12.31
CA LYS A 544 29.05 5.96 -12.71
C LYS A 544 29.18 7.15 -13.66
N GLU A 545 30.17 8.02 -13.46
CA GLU A 545 30.44 9.13 -14.38
C GLU A 545 30.93 8.63 -15.74
N GLN A 546 31.82 7.62 -15.76
CA GLN A 546 32.24 6.96 -17.00
C GLN A 546 31.07 6.30 -17.73
N ILE A 547 30.20 5.58 -17.03
CA ILE A 547 28.99 4.96 -17.62
C ILE A 547 28.06 6.03 -18.21
N LYS A 548 27.90 7.17 -17.54
CA LYS A 548 27.11 8.29 -18.09
C LYS A 548 27.72 8.83 -19.38
N ALA A 549 29.03 9.04 -19.41
CA ALA A 549 29.74 9.51 -20.60
C ALA A 549 29.64 8.53 -21.78
N LEU A 550 29.79 7.23 -21.51
CA LEU A 550 29.63 6.20 -22.55
C LEU A 550 28.18 6.12 -23.05
N LYS A 551 27.18 6.29 -22.18
CA LYS A 551 25.77 6.33 -22.58
C LYS A 551 25.45 7.52 -23.47
N THR A 552 25.97 8.72 -23.18
CA THR A 552 25.75 9.90 -24.02
C THR A 552 26.44 9.73 -25.38
N GLN A 553 27.64 9.15 -25.41
CA GLN A 553 28.33 8.82 -26.66
C GLN A 553 27.55 7.80 -27.50
N ALA A 554 27.05 6.73 -26.88
CA ALA A 554 26.21 5.75 -27.56
C ALA A 554 24.92 6.37 -28.14
N ALA A 555 24.25 7.23 -27.37
CA ALA A 555 23.07 7.95 -27.86
C ALA A 555 23.37 8.85 -29.06
N LYS A 556 24.52 9.52 -29.07
CA LYS A 556 24.98 10.33 -30.20
C LYS A 556 25.20 9.47 -31.45
N LEU A 557 25.92 8.35 -31.31
CA LEU A 557 26.19 7.42 -32.41
C LEU A 557 24.90 6.78 -32.96
N ILE A 558 23.95 6.43 -32.08
CA ILE A 558 22.64 5.93 -32.50
C ILE A 558 21.92 6.97 -33.36
N LYS A 559 21.91 8.24 -32.93
CA LYS A 559 21.28 9.33 -33.69
C LYS A 559 21.95 9.52 -35.06
N GLU A 560 23.28 9.49 -35.11
CA GLU A 560 24.03 9.57 -36.37
C GLU A 560 23.70 8.38 -37.28
N ASN A 561 23.63 7.16 -36.72
CA ASN A 561 23.26 5.97 -37.47
C ASN A 561 21.83 6.04 -38.03
N THR A 562 20.85 6.49 -37.23
CA THR A 562 19.46 6.65 -37.70
C THR A 562 19.37 7.68 -38.83
N THR A 563 20.10 8.80 -38.74
CA THR A 563 20.11 9.78 -39.84
C THR A 563 20.77 9.24 -41.11
N CYS A 564 21.81 8.41 -40.97
CA CYS A 564 22.42 7.72 -42.11
C CYS A 564 21.46 6.70 -42.73
N GLU A 565 20.73 5.93 -41.92
CA GLU A 565 19.72 4.98 -42.39
C GLU A 565 18.58 5.68 -43.15
N GLU A 566 18.08 6.80 -42.64
CA GLU A 566 17.09 7.65 -43.32
C GLU A 566 17.61 8.15 -44.68
N ASN A 567 18.85 8.62 -44.73
CA ASN A 567 19.49 9.04 -45.98
C ASN A 567 19.63 7.89 -46.98
N ILE A 568 20.00 6.70 -46.52
CA ILE A 568 20.09 5.50 -47.36
C ILE A 568 18.72 5.17 -47.95
N LEU A 569 17.66 5.18 -47.13
CA LEU A 569 16.29 4.91 -47.59
C LEU A 569 15.82 5.95 -48.62
N MET A 570 16.09 7.24 -48.41
CA MET A 570 15.78 8.29 -49.38
C MET A 570 16.52 8.07 -50.70
N LEU A 571 17.82 7.76 -50.65
CA LEU A 571 18.61 7.48 -51.85
C LEU A 571 18.12 6.22 -52.57
N GLN A 572 17.76 5.16 -51.85
CA GLN A 572 17.16 3.96 -52.44
C GLN A 572 15.84 4.28 -53.14
N SER A 573 14.97 5.08 -52.53
CA SER A 573 13.72 5.54 -53.18
C SER A 573 13.98 6.38 -54.42
N ARG A 574 15.00 7.25 -54.39
CA ARG A 574 15.41 8.08 -55.54
C ARG A 574 15.92 7.21 -56.68
N VAL A 575 16.77 6.23 -56.38
CA VAL A 575 17.28 5.25 -57.36
C VAL A 575 16.12 4.46 -57.96
N GLY A 576 15.17 3.99 -57.14
CA GLY A 576 13.97 3.29 -57.62
C GLY A 576 13.13 4.13 -58.58
N SER A 577 12.92 5.42 -58.27
CA SER A 577 12.19 6.34 -59.16
C SER A 577 12.91 6.58 -60.48
N LEU A 578 14.24 6.81 -60.43
CA LEU A 578 15.05 6.98 -61.65
C LEU A 578 15.08 5.71 -62.50
N GLN A 579 15.15 4.53 -61.87
CA GLN A 579 15.08 3.26 -62.57
C GLN A 579 13.74 3.11 -63.30
N GLN A 580 12.62 3.43 -62.63
CA GLN A 580 11.29 3.39 -63.26
C GLN A 580 11.17 4.37 -64.43
N GLN A 581 11.73 5.57 -64.31
CA GLN A 581 11.76 6.55 -65.40
C GLN A 581 12.60 6.03 -66.58
N LEU A 582 13.75 5.43 -66.30
CA LEU A 582 14.60 4.83 -67.33
C LEU A 582 13.88 3.69 -68.04
N ASP A 583 13.27 2.76 -67.31
CA ASP A 583 12.52 1.62 -67.86
C ASP A 583 11.37 2.12 -68.75
N THR A 584 10.64 3.15 -68.29
CA THR A 584 9.57 3.77 -69.08
C THR A 584 10.12 4.39 -70.36
N SER A 585 11.22 5.13 -70.26
CA SER A 585 11.87 5.75 -71.43
C SER A 585 12.40 4.70 -72.41
N GLU A 586 12.93 3.57 -71.91
CA GLU A 586 13.42 2.45 -72.72
C GLU A 586 12.26 1.79 -73.48
N VAL A 587 11.12 1.57 -72.81
CA VAL A 587 9.90 1.05 -73.45
C VAL A 587 9.41 2.00 -74.54
N VAL A 588 9.32 3.29 -74.25
CA VAL A 588 8.91 4.31 -75.24
C VAL A 588 9.85 4.32 -76.43
N GLN A 589 11.17 4.24 -76.21
CA GLN A 589 12.16 4.15 -77.30
C GLN A 589 11.97 2.87 -78.12
N LYS A 590 11.76 1.71 -77.49
CA LYS A 590 11.49 0.44 -78.19
C LYS A 590 10.24 0.54 -79.06
N ASP A 591 9.17 1.16 -78.55
CA ASP A 591 7.94 1.37 -79.30
C ASP A 591 8.14 2.34 -80.46
N PHE A 592 8.88 3.43 -80.27
CA PHE A 592 9.24 4.34 -81.35
C PHE A 592 10.04 3.65 -82.46
N VAL A 593 10.99 2.78 -82.11
CA VAL A 593 11.74 1.96 -83.07
C VAL A 593 10.81 1.00 -83.81
N ARG A 594 9.88 0.32 -83.12
CA ARG A 594 8.91 -0.57 -83.76
C ARG A 594 7.96 0.17 -84.70
N LEU A 595 7.46 1.34 -84.28
CA LEU A 595 6.58 2.20 -85.07
C LEU A 595 7.30 2.73 -86.31
N SER A 596 8.53 3.22 -86.17
CA SER A 596 9.33 3.71 -87.29
C SER A 596 9.67 2.60 -88.30
N GLN A 597 10.02 1.40 -87.82
CA GLN A 597 10.21 0.23 -88.69
C GLN A 597 8.91 -0.16 -89.42
N SER A 598 7.79 -0.19 -88.70
CA SER A 598 6.48 -0.52 -89.29
C SER A 598 6.09 0.50 -90.36
N LEU A 599 6.26 1.79 -90.06
CA LEU A 599 6.04 2.88 -91.00
C LEU A 599 6.97 2.78 -92.20
N GLN A 600 8.24 2.44 -92.02
CA GLN A 600 9.21 2.31 -93.10
C GLN A 600 8.87 1.13 -94.03
N ILE A 601 8.42 0.00 -93.47
CA ILE A 601 7.88 -1.13 -94.25
C ILE A 601 6.63 -0.68 -95.03
N GLU A 602 5.75 0.09 -94.41
CA GLU A 602 4.52 0.56 -95.04
C GLU A 602 4.80 1.58 -96.15
N LEU A 603 5.75 2.50 -95.94
CA LEU A 603 6.26 3.40 -96.96
C LEU A 603 6.95 2.65 -98.10
N GLU A 604 7.72 1.60 -97.81
CA GLU A 604 8.36 0.79 -98.85
C GLU A 604 7.34 -0.03 -99.64
N LYS A 605 6.28 -0.54 -99.00
CA LYS A 605 5.13 -1.14 -99.69
C LYS A 605 4.44 -0.13 -100.62
N ILE A 606 4.25 1.12 -100.17
CA ILE A 606 3.70 2.20 -101.00
C ILE A 606 4.64 2.53 -102.16
N ARG A 607 5.95 2.63 -101.94
CA ARG A 607 6.94 2.85 -103.02
C ARG A 607 7.00 1.72 -104.02
N GLY A 608 6.90 0.47 -103.55
CA GLY A 608 6.76 -0.70 -104.41
C GLY A 608 5.50 -0.62 -105.27
N ALA A 609 4.38 -0.12 -104.70
CA ALA A 609 3.16 0.17 -105.46
C ALA A 609 3.30 1.38 -106.43
N ASP A 610 4.16 2.35 -106.11
CA ASP A 610 4.40 3.56 -106.93
C ASP A 610 5.40 3.36 -108.09
N THR A 611 6.11 2.23 -108.15
CA THR A 611 6.94 1.91 -109.33
C THR A 611 6.10 1.60 -110.59
N GLU A 612 4.78 1.53 -110.46
CA GLU A 612 3.85 1.63 -111.58
C GLU A 612 2.70 2.59 -111.26
N VAL A 613 2.90 3.90 -111.46
CA VAL A 613 1.77 4.81 -111.75
C VAL A 613 1.23 4.44 -113.14
N ARG A 614 0.54 3.30 -113.18
CA ARG A 614 -0.16 2.82 -114.36
C ARG A 614 -1.51 3.51 -114.37
N TRP A 615 -1.72 4.38 -115.36
CA TRP A 615 -3.06 4.84 -115.68
C TRP A 615 -3.94 3.59 -115.88
N GLN A 616 -4.86 3.35 -114.96
CA GLN A 616 -5.67 2.14 -115.01
C GLN A 616 -6.60 2.22 -116.22
N HIS A 617 -6.70 1.16 -117.02
CA HIS A 617 -7.67 1.14 -118.11
C HIS A 617 -9.05 0.79 -117.56
N GLU A 618 -10.10 1.31 -118.19
CA GLU A 618 -11.48 1.09 -117.75
C GLU A 618 -11.88 -0.39 -117.72
N ASP A 619 -11.20 -1.22 -118.51
CA ASP A 619 -11.42 -2.66 -118.61
C ASP A 619 -10.81 -3.46 -117.44
N ASP A 620 -9.84 -2.90 -116.72
CA ASP A 620 -9.07 -3.58 -115.67
C ASP A 620 -9.68 -3.40 -114.26
N VAL A 621 -10.79 -2.64 -114.14
CA VAL A 621 -11.35 -2.22 -112.84
C VAL A 621 -12.84 -2.50 -112.75
N ASP A 622 -13.20 -3.57 -112.06
CA ASP A 622 -14.60 -3.96 -111.82
C ASP A 622 -15.20 -3.29 -110.57
N ASP A 623 -14.39 -3.03 -109.55
CA ASP A 623 -14.81 -2.43 -108.28
C ASP A 623 -14.03 -1.14 -107.96
N CYS A 624 -14.71 -0.15 -107.38
CA CYS A 624 -14.06 1.07 -106.91
C CYS A 624 -13.08 0.76 -105.76
N PRO A 625 -11.77 1.08 -105.85
CA PRO A 625 -10.80 0.79 -104.79
C PRO A 625 -11.09 1.52 -103.47
N GLY A 626 -11.76 2.66 -103.52
CA GLY A 626 -12.05 3.49 -102.34
C GLY A 626 -13.23 3.02 -101.50
N CYS A 627 -14.27 2.45 -102.12
CA CYS A 627 -15.49 2.01 -101.42
C CYS A 627 -15.92 0.57 -101.76
N LYS A 628 -15.14 -0.15 -102.58
CA LYS A 628 -15.37 -1.52 -103.06
C LYS A 628 -16.73 -1.73 -103.74
N THR A 629 -17.35 -0.68 -104.27
CA THR A 629 -18.62 -0.78 -105.02
C THR A 629 -18.36 -1.11 -106.48
N SER A 630 -19.05 -2.12 -107.02
CA SER A 630 -18.92 -2.55 -108.41
C SER A 630 -19.42 -1.52 -109.44
N PHE A 631 -18.68 -1.38 -110.53
CA PHE A 631 -18.99 -0.54 -111.68
C PHE A 631 -19.93 -1.26 -112.65
N SER A 632 -21.23 -1.07 -112.49
CA SER A 632 -22.27 -1.56 -113.42
C SER A 632 -22.23 -0.83 -114.78
N THR A 633 -22.59 -1.51 -115.87
CA THR A 633 -22.59 -1.02 -117.27
C THR A 633 -23.42 0.26 -117.40
N GLY A 634 -22.77 1.43 -117.35
CA GLY A 634 -23.42 2.75 -117.38
C GLY A 634 -23.00 3.71 -116.26
N LYS A 635 -22.31 3.24 -115.20
CA LYS A 635 -21.65 4.13 -114.23
C LYS A 635 -20.33 4.64 -114.80
N LYS A 636 -20.17 5.96 -114.82
CA LYS A 636 -18.95 6.62 -115.31
C LYS A 636 -17.75 6.26 -114.42
N LYS A 637 -16.73 5.66 -115.03
CA LYS A 637 -15.40 5.43 -114.44
C LYS A 637 -14.58 6.71 -114.64
N ASP A 638 -14.07 7.30 -113.57
CA ASP A 638 -13.24 8.51 -113.63
C ASP A 638 -11.91 8.24 -112.92
N HIS A 639 -10.82 8.83 -113.43
CA HIS A 639 -9.49 8.69 -112.83
C HIS A 639 -9.21 9.78 -111.79
N CYS A 640 -8.51 9.40 -110.73
CA CYS A 640 -7.78 10.34 -109.88
C CYS A 640 -6.64 10.97 -110.69
N ARG A 641 -6.62 12.31 -110.78
CA ARG A 641 -5.59 13.04 -111.53
C ARG A 641 -4.21 13.03 -110.87
N HIS A 642 -4.09 12.47 -109.66
CA HIS A 642 -2.82 12.33 -108.96
C HIS A 642 -2.24 10.92 -109.04
N CYS A 643 -3.01 9.88 -108.67
CA CYS A 643 -2.52 8.49 -108.63
C CYS A 643 -2.95 7.62 -109.83
N GLY A 644 -3.79 8.12 -110.75
CA GLY A 644 -4.20 7.37 -111.96
C GLY A 644 -5.17 6.20 -111.72
N GLN A 645 -5.64 5.99 -110.50
CA GLN A 645 -6.64 4.96 -110.17
C GLN A 645 -8.05 5.37 -110.61
N ILE A 646 -8.86 4.39 -111.03
CA ILE A 646 -10.28 4.59 -111.37
C ILE A 646 -11.13 4.49 -110.10
N LEU A 647 -11.93 5.52 -109.81
CA LEU A 647 -12.86 5.51 -108.68
C LEU A 647 -14.27 5.93 -109.13
N CYS A 648 -15.27 5.65 -108.29
CA CYS A 648 -16.62 6.15 -108.49
C CYS A 648 -16.71 7.65 -108.17
N GLY A 649 -17.75 8.31 -108.69
CA GLY A 649 -17.94 9.76 -108.52
C GLY A 649 -17.96 10.22 -107.06
N SER A 650 -18.49 9.41 -106.14
CA SER A 650 -18.49 9.72 -104.70
C SER A 650 -17.11 9.63 -104.06
N CYS A 651 -16.22 8.77 -104.56
CA CYS A 651 -14.83 8.66 -104.09
C CYS A 651 -13.87 9.64 -104.80
N LEU A 652 -14.35 10.33 -105.85
CA LEU A 652 -13.68 11.43 -106.58
C LEU A 652 -14.36 12.78 -106.34
N SER A 653 -14.84 13.00 -105.11
CA SER A 653 -15.51 14.23 -104.67
C SER A 653 -14.55 15.38 -104.40
N HIS A 654 -13.26 15.10 -104.18
CA HIS A 654 -12.30 16.10 -103.73
C HIS A 654 -11.49 16.70 -104.88
N THR A 655 -11.17 17.98 -104.76
CA THR A 655 -10.43 18.73 -105.76
C THR A 655 -9.26 19.44 -105.09
N VAL A 656 -8.07 19.30 -105.68
CA VAL A 656 -6.86 19.98 -105.22
C VAL A 656 -6.29 20.85 -106.32
N VAL A 657 -5.57 21.90 -105.93
CA VAL A 657 -4.83 22.75 -106.86
C VAL A 657 -3.49 22.07 -107.15
N SER A 658 -3.26 21.70 -108.42
CA SER A 658 -2.07 20.95 -108.83
C SER A 658 -1.38 21.54 -110.07
N GLY A 659 -0.07 21.34 -110.15
CA GLY A 659 0.82 21.77 -111.23
C GLY A 659 1.22 23.27 -111.20
N PRO A 660 2.21 23.69 -112.01
CA PRO A 660 2.77 25.05 -112.02
C PRO A 660 1.75 26.15 -112.35
N ARG A 661 0.65 25.78 -113.02
CA ARG A 661 -0.44 26.69 -113.44
C ARG A 661 -1.64 26.70 -112.47
N LYS A 662 -1.51 26.11 -111.28
CA LYS A 662 -2.55 26.07 -110.24
C LYS A 662 -3.93 25.64 -110.75
N ARG A 663 -4.00 24.52 -111.46
CA ARG A 663 -5.27 24.02 -112.00
C ARG A 663 -6.00 23.17 -110.97
N GLN A 664 -7.32 23.25 -110.96
CA GLN A 664 -8.18 22.37 -110.17
C GLN A 664 -8.18 20.96 -110.76
N ALA A 665 -7.76 19.97 -109.96
CA ALA A 665 -7.68 18.56 -110.36
C ALA A 665 -8.49 17.70 -109.37
N ARG A 666 -9.40 16.86 -109.89
CA ARG A 666 -10.15 15.90 -109.07
C ARG A 666 -9.25 14.75 -108.64
N VAL A 667 -9.25 14.46 -107.35
CA VAL A 667 -8.40 13.45 -106.72
C VAL A 667 -9.21 12.61 -105.73
N CYS A 668 -8.73 11.40 -105.44
CA CYS A 668 -9.33 10.56 -104.41
C CYS A 668 -9.08 11.13 -103.00
N GLN A 669 -9.82 10.65 -102.00
CA GLN A 669 -9.68 11.13 -100.61
C GLN A 669 -8.26 10.97 -100.05
N VAL A 670 -7.58 9.85 -100.35
CA VAL A 670 -6.20 9.62 -99.91
C VAL A 670 -5.26 10.67 -100.51
N CYS A 671 -5.35 10.91 -101.81
CA CYS A 671 -4.56 11.93 -102.49
C CYS A 671 -4.93 13.36 -102.05
N HIS A 672 -6.19 13.62 -101.69
CA HIS A 672 -6.62 14.91 -101.16
C HIS A 672 -5.94 15.20 -99.82
N THR A 673 -5.89 14.24 -98.89
CA THR A 673 -5.20 14.38 -97.60
C THR A 673 -3.68 14.52 -97.78
N LEU A 674 -3.08 13.82 -98.75
CA LEU A 674 -1.64 13.92 -99.02
C LEU A 674 -1.22 15.23 -99.70
N LEU A 675 -2.05 15.75 -100.62
CA LEU A 675 -1.73 16.95 -101.41
C LEU A 675 -2.18 18.26 -100.76
N ASN A 676 -3.15 18.22 -99.84
CA ASN A 676 -3.61 19.40 -99.13
C ASN A 676 -2.78 19.66 -97.86
N ARG A 677 -1.97 20.71 -97.88
CA ARG A 677 -1.08 21.10 -96.77
C ARG A 677 -1.82 21.54 -95.50
N GLU A 678 -3.08 21.96 -95.61
CA GLU A 678 -3.88 22.40 -94.47
C GLU A 678 -4.54 21.23 -93.71
N ILE A 679 -4.53 20.02 -94.31
CA ILE A 679 -5.10 18.79 -93.72
C ILE A 679 -3.98 17.84 -93.26
N ALA A 680 -2.79 18.39 -92.97
CA ALA A 680 -1.65 17.59 -92.56
C ALA A 680 -2.01 16.79 -91.29
N PRO A 681 -1.70 15.48 -91.23
CA PRO A 681 -1.98 14.67 -90.06
C PRO A 681 -1.31 15.30 -88.82
N TYR A 682 -2.00 15.20 -87.68
CA TYR A 682 -1.75 15.85 -86.38
C TYR A 682 -0.26 15.89 -85.92
N PHE A 683 0.61 15.04 -86.47
CA PHE A 683 2.06 15.01 -86.20
C PHE A 683 2.91 16.01 -87.01
N SER A 684 2.29 16.87 -87.83
CA SER A 684 3.01 17.80 -88.73
C SER A 684 3.08 19.24 -88.21
N GLN A 685 2.51 19.51 -87.03
CA GLN A 685 2.57 20.81 -86.37
C GLN A 685 3.57 20.74 -85.21
N GLU A 686 4.30 21.84 -84.97
CA GLU A 686 5.29 21.94 -83.89
C GLU A 686 4.69 21.52 -82.54
N PRO A 687 5.45 20.80 -81.69
CA PRO A 687 4.96 20.37 -80.40
C PRO A 687 4.64 21.57 -79.51
N PRO A 688 3.53 21.55 -78.73
CA PRO A 688 3.21 22.63 -77.83
C PRO A 688 4.30 22.77 -76.76
N HIS A 689 4.79 24.00 -76.58
CA HIS A 689 5.73 24.36 -75.51
C HIS A 689 5.18 23.91 -74.15
N THR A 690 5.96 23.11 -73.43
CA THR A 690 5.72 22.82 -72.01
C THR A 690 6.00 24.08 -71.19
N PRO A 691 5.13 24.47 -70.25
CA PRO A 691 5.45 25.54 -69.31
C PRO A 691 6.57 25.08 -68.38
N ASP A 692 7.55 25.96 -68.16
CA ASP A 692 8.62 25.82 -67.16
C ASP A 692 8.08 25.71 -65.72
#